data_AF-A0A1R4HS46-F1
#
_entry.id   AF-A0A1R4HS46-F1
#
_cell.length_a   1.000
_cell.length_b   1.000
_cell.length_c   1.000
_cell.angle_alpha   90.00
_cell.angle_beta   90.00
_cell.angle_gamma   90.00
#
_symmetry.space_group_name_H-M   'P 1'
#
loop_
_entity.id
_entity.type
_entity.pdbx_description
1 polymer ?
#
loop_
_entity_poly.entity_id
_entity_poly.type
_entity_poly.pdbx_seq_one_letter_code
_entity_poly.pdbx_strand_id
1 'polypeptide(L)'
;MLHVPRSPQLPGCATTNPRRSLRAGAVAALTVFTLLVPAVPALANEQLDVVASAPQAMTQERIDTANDAYNGADARVEFITMSDTELGGTATVDQTSEEVAYAGALPHFETLRSWADQKGFTPDAVVDNGDVVGANDPEYSAHLAGDSEKVAGWYRAVERLMRETFPEAQVLLTQGNHDIADLMGTTIADARAERAPANAPEWFYPNADTGFVSNFHTTIEGIDFIGLDYNGTHTFGYSGQRTGYQDYLRTTLASIAAQLDYDPAQPIFVSIHSGYSGTSLGGPFHRDYDMAGPELQRILADYPQAVLGSAHTHFSSNPETSIFQKDFTVYENASMNYIYQDVPSDFIGGGYFEGNQGDAERGTPQKSANFITVLESGETVIRRFDVTHQRWMGMPWVVDARDGTASFTYTSDKRSTVAPWWEAAAVAATDVTETSLTLGFDQARDDELVNYYEVTITDGSGRPVPFTANQVPDFGKNAPKSFDGTFKAYSRFFMTPNTMGFDIQGLQPAKNYTVSVTAFDDFQNASTPLTGTVRTAGTLEFPVFPETPEAPGGEFLNLAFEGDVTDTGSAAAAAPVPKPVGAVSYVATDRAGAAGQAVRIGAGAGSYLDLGSRPEFDLGADKDLTISFWTKVTAVDGYAAIISNKNWANWYRSGINLAPQGTDTSKLEFTLGDGVNGVYATGAVANFRDGWHQMTLTVDRRRNLASVYMDGALAQETSIAGVGSLTSGLNMLVGVDGSKKYGAGLDMDDLKMWSSALTAEDVSGLFAAGDTGAELTALTRAVEYATELMNTHEVAAAGGQVFDAQLNEALAAATQRGTEVSVDPAPSAAALRESFLGIQDAVTAVEAQPVRFAYAAQGRNGTVTPATGVADQGGEIRLTLSPEPGFQAADSVISVSGAESSTVEGDELVLSGVSRKVLVSVDFAQGSDGGNTDGGNTDGGNTDGGNTDGGNTDGGATDGSGTDGSVIDGSGSDGSGTGEGSPDGHTPGTQSDAGTGPGRDRLAATGDQLATGWALVGTAGVLIAAAGAVFALRRVRK
;
A
#
# COMPACT_ATOMS: atom_id res chain seq x y z
N MET A 1 -1.86 40.30 -58.68
CA MET A 1 -1.92 39.89 -60.11
C MET A 1 -2.05 38.37 -60.08
N LEU A 2 -3.22 37.79 -60.43
CA LEU A 2 -3.56 37.28 -61.78
C LEU A 2 -2.44 36.35 -62.31
N HIS A 3 -2.63 35.05 -62.57
CA HIS A 3 -3.79 34.36 -63.17
C HIS A 3 -3.96 32.87 -62.73
N VAL A 4 -5.03 32.21 -63.22
CA VAL A 4 -5.43 30.80 -62.93
C VAL A 4 -5.55 30.00 -64.28
N PRO A 5 -6.07 28.75 -64.36
CA PRO A 5 -5.34 27.48 -64.59
C PRO A 5 -5.60 26.80 -65.96
N ARG A 6 -5.16 25.53 -66.15
CA ARG A 6 -5.88 24.49 -66.95
C ARG A 6 -5.35 23.04 -66.78
N SER A 7 -6.26 22.08 -66.67
CA SER A 7 -6.07 20.62 -66.93
C SER A 7 -6.42 20.29 -68.41
N PRO A 8 -6.25 19.05 -68.97
CA PRO A 8 -7.21 17.93 -68.71
C PRO A 8 -6.79 16.43 -68.97
N GLN A 9 -7.59 15.50 -68.40
CA GLN A 9 -8.12 14.22 -68.95
C GLN A 9 -7.33 12.87 -69.10
N LEU A 10 -8.11 11.78 -68.93
CA LEU A 10 -7.83 10.31 -68.96
C LEU A 10 -8.23 9.65 -70.32
N PRO A 11 -7.85 8.38 -70.64
CA PRO A 11 -8.57 7.12 -70.25
C PRO A 11 -7.64 5.88 -69.99
N GLY A 12 -8.07 4.64 -69.64
CA GLY A 12 -9.37 4.09 -69.17
C GLY A 12 -9.66 2.61 -69.58
N CYS A 13 -10.04 1.73 -68.62
CA CYS A 13 -10.59 0.33 -68.77
C CYS A 13 -9.64 -0.81 -69.28
N ALA A 14 -9.78 -2.12 -68.94
CA ALA A 14 -10.65 -2.87 -68.00
C ALA A 14 -10.16 -4.34 -67.67
N THR A 15 -10.56 -4.86 -66.50
CA THR A 15 -10.89 -6.26 -66.08
C THR A 15 -10.20 -7.52 -66.69
N THR A 16 -9.72 -8.45 -65.85
CA THR A 16 -10.41 -9.74 -65.47
C THR A 16 -9.56 -10.65 -64.54
N ASN A 17 -10.22 -11.61 -63.89
CA ASN A 17 -9.70 -12.61 -62.92
C ASN A 17 -9.91 -14.03 -63.52
N PRO A 18 -9.19 -15.12 -63.14
CA PRO A 18 -9.77 -16.07 -62.16
C PRO A 18 -8.79 -16.97 -61.34
N ARG A 19 -9.37 -17.91 -60.57
CA ARG A 19 -8.83 -18.68 -59.42
C ARG A 19 -8.42 -20.15 -59.69
N ARG A 20 -7.82 -20.79 -58.64
CA ARG A 20 -7.79 -22.25 -58.25
C ARG A 20 -6.77 -23.15 -58.99
N SER A 21 -6.28 -24.29 -58.45
CA SER A 21 -6.71 -25.19 -57.35
C SER A 21 -5.58 -26.01 -56.67
N LEU A 22 -5.86 -26.62 -55.51
CA LEU A 22 -5.02 -27.58 -54.74
C LEU A 22 -4.68 -28.91 -55.46
N ARG A 23 -3.65 -29.63 -54.95
CA ARG A 23 -3.73 -31.07 -54.58
C ARG A 23 -2.55 -31.55 -53.71
N ALA A 24 -2.77 -32.64 -52.97
CA ALA A 24 -1.85 -33.23 -51.99
C ALA A 24 -1.15 -34.52 -52.49
N GLY A 25 -0.12 -34.98 -51.77
CA GLY A 25 0.60 -36.26 -51.94
C GLY A 25 1.42 -36.59 -50.69
N ALA A 26 1.70 -37.87 -50.40
CA ALA A 26 2.03 -38.32 -49.03
C ALA A 26 3.11 -39.41 -48.93
N VAL A 27 3.82 -39.42 -47.77
CA VAL A 27 4.33 -40.59 -47.00
C VAL A 27 5.65 -41.31 -47.39
N ALA A 28 6.43 -41.61 -46.32
CA ALA A 28 7.42 -42.70 -46.09
C ALA A 28 8.94 -42.52 -46.36
N ALA A 29 9.65 -42.09 -45.32
CA ALA A 29 10.73 -42.80 -44.58
C ALA A 29 11.91 -43.51 -45.30
N LEU A 30 13.14 -43.15 -44.89
CA LEU A 30 14.10 -44.10 -44.28
C LEU A 30 15.20 -43.38 -43.45
N THR A 31 15.69 -44.03 -42.38
CA THR A 31 16.71 -43.51 -41.45
C THR A 31 18.06 -44.20 -41.66
N VAL A 32 19.17 -43.44 -41.75
CA VAL A 32 20.54 -43.94 -41.45
C VAL A 32 21.36 -42.84 -40.77
N PHE A 33 21.97 -43.18 -39.64
CA PHE A 33 22.91 -42.37 -38.85
C PHE A 33 24.34 -42.49 -39.42
N THR A 34 25.13 -41.40 -39.53
CA THR A 34 26.37 -41.17 -38.73
C THR A 34 27.30 -40.01 -39.21
N LEU A 35 27.69 -39.18 -38.23
CA LEU A 35 29.03 -38.55 -37.99
C LEU A 35 29.49 -37.28 -38.76
N LEU A 36 29.30 -36.15 -38.07
CA LEU A 36 30.30 -35.14 -37.64
C LEU A 36 31.14 -34.32 -38.65
N VAL A 37 30.75 -33.04 -38.80
CA VAL A 37 31.59 -31.83 -38.58
C VAL A 37 30.66 -30.78 -37.93
N PRO A 38 31.08 -29.97 -36.93
CA PRO A 38 30.21 -28.92 -36.37
C PRO A 38 29.98 -27.80 -37.38
N ALA A 39 28.72 -27.40 -37.55
CA ALA A 39 28.34 -26.27 -38.39
C ALA A 39 28.13 -25.02 -37.52
N VAL A 40 28.77 -23.92 -37.90
CA VAL A 40 28.43 -22.57 -37.44
C VAL A 40 26.98 -22.27 -37.89
N PRO A 41 26.07 -21.83 -37.01
CA PRO A 41 24.77 -21.37 -37.44
C PRO A 41 24.90 -19.97 -38.05
N ALA A 42 24.83 -19.89 -39.37
CA ALA A 42 24.51 -18.61 -40.02
C ALA A 42 23.08 -18.21 -39.60
N LEU A 43 22.91 -16.97 -39.13
CA LEU A 43 21.59 -16.42 -38.79
C LEU A 43 20.77 -16.25 -40.09
N ALA A 44 19.96 -17.27 -40.39
CA ALA A 44 18.98 -17.22 -41.46
C ALA A 44 17.74 -16.47 -40.97
N ASN A 45 17.34 -15.45 -41.73
CA ASN A 45 16.14 -14.67 -41.49
C ASN A 45 14.90 -15.49 -41.86
N GLU A 46 14.48 -16.43 -40.99
CA GLU A 46 13.20 -17.13 -41.12
C GLU A 46 12.08 -16.32 -40.48
N GLN A 47 11.18 -15.83 -41.33
CA GLN A 47 9.86 -15.35 -40.94
C GLN A 47 9.02 -16.53 -40.44
N LEU A 48 9.23 -16.91 -39.19
CA LEU A 48 8.40 -17.89 -38.48
C LEU A 48 7.00 -17.28 -38.25
N ASP A 49 5.97 -17.98 -38.69
CA ASP A 49 4.61 -17.82 -38.15
C ASP A 49 4.64 -18.27 -36.69
N VAL A 50 5.00 -17.36 -35.78
CA VAL A 50 5.08 -17.65 -34.35
C VAL A 50 3.69 -17.94 -33.82
N VAL A 51 3.41 -19.21 -33.54
CA VAL A 51 2.41 -19.57 -32.53
C VAL A 51 2.92 -18.97 -31.23
N ALA A 52 2.32 -17.86 -30.79
CA ALA A 52 2.77 -17.10 -29.63
C ALA A 52 3.01 -18.05 -28.45
N SER A 53 4.28 -18.20 -28.07
CA SER A 53 4.65 -18.92 -26.86
C SER A 53 4.04 -18.22 -25.67
N ALA A 54 3.64 -18.98 -24.65
CA ALA A 54 3.22 -18.37 -23.39
C ALA A 54 4.33 -17.45 -22.84
N PRO A 55 3.98 -16.31 -22.21
CA PRO A 55 4.95 -15.43 -21.59
C PRO A 55 5.77 -16.20 -20.56
N GLN A 56 7.03 -15.79 -20.38
CA GLN A 56 8.00 -16.47 -19.52
C GLN A 56 8.48 -15.52 -18.45
N ALA A 57 8.47 -15.98 -17.19
CA ALA A 57 8.87 -15.17 -16.04
C ALA A 57 10.33 -14.69 -16.13
N MET A 58 10.64 -13.43 -15.83
CA MET A 58 12.02 -12.91 -15.81
C MET A 58 12.83 -13.44 -14.61
N THR A 59 13.31 -14.68 -14.70
CA THR A 59 14.18 -15.29 -13.68
C THR A 59 15.64 -14.86 -13.85
N GLN A 60 16.43 -14.89 -12.76
CA GLN A 60 17.87 -14.61 -12.80
C GLN A 60 18.60 -15.55 -13.79
N GLU A 61 18.22 -16.83 -13.88
CA GLU A 61 18.78 -17.77 -14.86
C GLU A 61 18.57 -17.32 -16.31
N ARG A 62 17.40 -16.76 -16.64
CA ARG A 62 17.11 -16.20 -17.98
C ARG A 62 17.86 -14.90 -18.22
N ILE A 63 17.92 -14.02 -17.22
CA ILE A 63 18.73 -12.78 -17.24
C ILE A 63 20.19 -13.12 -17.53
N ASP A 64 20.77 -14.03 -16.76
CA ASP A 64 22.17 -14.43 -16.88
C ASP A 64 22.44 -15.08 -18.23
N THR A 65 21.59 -16.00 -18.67
CA THR A 65 21.70 -16.66 -19.99
C THR A 65 21.65 -15.65 -21.15
N ALA A 66 20.77 -14.64 -21.07
CA ALA A 66 20.63 -13.63 -22.12
C ALA A 66 21.82 -12.66 -22.17
N ASN A 67 22.31 -12.20 -21.02
CA ASN A 67 23.47 -11.32 -20.95
C ASN A 67 24.78 -12.05 -21.29
N ASP A 68 24.94 -13.30 -20.86
CA ASP A 68 26.13 -14.12 -21.12
C ASP A 68 26.21 -14.63 -22.58
N ALA A 69 25.12 -14.57 -23.35
CA ALA A 69 25.11 -14.86 -24.78
C ALA A 69 26.01 -13.92 -25.61
N TYR A 70 26.38 -12.75 -25.04
CA TYR A 70 27.29 -11.77 -25.65
C TYR A 70 28.76 -11.89 -25.17
N ASN A 71 29.07 -12.85 -24.29
CA ASN A 71 30.44 -13.05 -23.81
C ASN A 71 31.33 -13.59 -24.95
N GLY A 72 32.36 -12.83 -25.32
CA GLY A 72 33.23 -13.16 -26.45
C GLY A 72 32.56 -13.04 -27.82
N ALA A 73 31.52 -12.20 -27.96
CA ALA A 73 30.99 -11.80 -29.26
C ALA A 73 32.02 -10.97 -30.05
N ASP A 74 31.88 -10.95 -31.38
CA ASP A 74 32.75 -10.15 -32.26
C ASP A 74 32.46 -8.64 -32.04
N ALA A 75 33.22 -8.03 -31.13
CA ALA A 75 33.08 -6.65 -30.69
C ALA A 75 34.00 -5.69 -31.46
N ARG A 76 33.48 -4.50 -31.78
CA ARG A 76 34.23 -3.37 -32.33
C ARG A 76 34.86 -2.51 -31.24
N VAL A 77 34.15 -2.32 -30.12
CA VAL A 77 34.64 -1.68 -28.90
C VAL A 77 33.86 -2.23 -27.70
N GLU A 78 34.54 -2.42 -26.57
CA GLU A 78 33.93 -2.73 -25.28
C GLU A 78 34.27 -1.63 -24.27
N PHE A 79 33.30 -1.18 -23.48
CA PHE A 79 33.54 -0.18 -22.44
C PHE A 79 32.59 -0.31 -21.25
N ILE A 80 33.08 0.07 -20.06
CA ILE A 80 32.25 0.18 -18.86
C ILE A 80 31.83 1.64 -18.71
N THR A 81 30.57 1.89 -18.36
CA THR A 81 30.11 3.24 -18.03
C THR A 81 29.26 3.28 -16.76
N MET A 82 29.38 4.39 -16.05
CA MET A 82 28.75 4.68 -14.76
C MET A 82 28.59 6.19 -14.61
N SER A 83 27.92 6.62 -13.55
CA SER A 83 27.92 8.01 -13.09
C SER A 83 27.97 8.08 -11.57
N ASP A 84 28.09 9.30 -11.04
CA ASP A 84 27.91 9.59 -9.62
C ASP A 84 28.76 8.66 -8.75
N THR A 85 30.05 8.52 -9.07
CA THR A 85 30.98 7.70 -8.27
C THR A 85 31.28 8.36 -6.92
N GLU A 86 31.17 9.68 -6.85
CA GLU A 86 31.26 10.55 -5.66
C GLU A 86 32.40 10.17 -4.71
N LEU A 87 33.59 9.89 -5.25
CA LEU A 87 34.76 9.56 -4.42
C LEU A 87 35.00 10.65 -3.36
N GLY A 88 35.11 10.21 -2.11
CA GLY A 88 35.14 11.12 -0.98
C GLY A 88 35.69 10.49 0.30
N GLY A 89 35.89 11.32 1.31
CA GLY A 89 36.43 10.91 2.60
C GLY A 89 37.30 11.99 3.26
N THR A 90 37.30 12.07 4.57
CA THR A 90 38.16 13.02 5.29
C THR A 90 39.42 12.31 5.76
N ALA A 91 40.59 12.94 5.58
CA ALA A 91 41.86 12.45 6.11
C ALA A 91 41.75 12.09 7.60
N THR A 92 42.36 10.96 7.98
CA THR A 92 42.45 10.51 9.37
C THR A 92 43.80 10.90 9.96
N VAL A 93 44.13 10.44 11.18
CA VAL A 93 45.46 10.69 11.76
C VAL A 93 46.57 9.89 11.06
N ASP A 94 46.21 8.81 10.36
CA ASP A 94 47.13 7.85 9.75
C ASP A 94 47.02 7.80 8.21
N GLN A 95 46.00 8.42 7.60
CA GLN A 95 45.73 8.37 6.16
C GLN A 95 45.33 9.74 5.60
N THR A 96 45.86 10.06 4.42
CA THR A 96 45.44 11.22 3.60
C THR A 96 44.01 11.06 3.06
N SER A 97 43.38 12.14 2.62
CA SER A 97 42.06 12.09 1.95
C SER A 97 42.07 11.21 0.70
N GLU A 98 43.22 11.12 0.01
CA GLU A 98 43.44 10.21 -1.11
C GLU A 98 43.36 8.74 -0.69
N GLU A 99 44.10 8.35 0.35
CA GLU A 99 44.13 6.97 0.83
C GLU A 99 42.78 6.51 1.38
N VAL A 100 42.01 7.42 2.00
CA VAL A 100 40.65 7.15 2.48
C VAL A 100 39.68 6.95 1.31
N ALA A 101 39.65 7.87 0.34
CA ALA A 101 38.76 7.76 -0.82
C ALA A 101 39.10 6.53 -1.69
N TYR A 102 40.39 6.27 -1.91
CA TYR A 102 40.87 5.08 -2.62
C TYR A 102 40.42 3.79 -1.92
N ALA A 103 40.63 3.67 -0.61
CA ALA A 103 40.26 2.46 0.14
C ALA A 103 38.74 2.23 0.19
N GLY A 104 37.93 3.29 0.19
CA GLY A 104 36.47 3.20 0.13
C GLY A 104 35.94 2.72 -1.22
N ALA A 105 36.54 3.19 -2.33
CA ALA A 105 36.06 2.86 -3.67
C ALA A 105 36.64 1.55 -4.24
N LEU A 106 37.88 1.17 -3.87
CA LEU A 106 38.61 0.04 -4.46
C LEU A 106 37.81 -1.28 -4.54
N PRO A 107 37.11 -1.76 -3.49
CA PRO A 107 36.42 -3.05 -3.55
C PRO A 107 35.33 -3.14 -4.63
N HIS A 108 34.72 -2.00 -4.97
CA HIS A 108 33.68 -1.92 -6.00
C HIS A 108 34.27 -1.96 -7.41
N PHE A 109 35.42 -1.33 -7.62
CA PHE A 109 36.14 -1.35 -8.90
C PHE A 109 36.87 -2.68 -9.13
N GLU A 110 37.42 -3.30 -8.07
CA GLU A 110 37.89 -4.69 -8.11
C GLU A 110 36.75 -5.66 -8.47
N THR A 111 35.53 -5.40 -7.99
CA THR A 111 34.34 -6.19 -8.37
C THR A 111 33.99 -6.01 -9.85
N LEU A 112 33.97 -4.77 -10.36
CA LEU A 112 33.79 -4.51 -11.79
C LEU A 112 34.84 -5.22 -12.65
N ARG A 113 36.13 -5.14 -12.26
CA ARG A 113 37.22 -5.79 -12.98
C ARG A 113 37.10 -7.31 -12.97
N SER A 114 36.86 -7.90 -11.79
CA SER A 114 36.67 -9.33 -11.61
C SER A 114 35.50 -9.87 -12.44
N TRP A 115 34.40 -9.11 -12.52
CA TRP A 115 33.27 -9.44 -13.38
C TRP A 115 33.64 -9.35 -14.87
N ALA A 116 34.33 -8.29 -15.30
CA ALA A 116 34.83 -8.17 -16.67
C ALA A 116 35.68 -9.38 -17.08
N ASP A 117 36.67 -9.74 -16.26
CA ASP A 117 37.54 -10.91 -16.48
C ASP A 117 36.75 -12.23 -16.52
N GLN A 118 35.76 -12.41 -15.63
CA GLN A 118 34.91 -13.61 -15.62
C GLN A 118 34.08 -13.74 -16.90
N LYS A 119 33.62 -12.62 -17.45
CA LYS A 119 32.76 -12.56 -18.64
C LYS A 119 33.54 -12.47 -19.96
N GLY A 120 34.87 -12.42 -19.90
CA GLY A 120 35.74 -12.27 -21.06
C GLY A 120 35.65 -10.89 -21.72
N PHE A 121 35.23 -9.88 -20.95
CA PHE A 121 35.03 -8.50 -21.39
C PHE A 121 36.31 -7.70 -21.13
N THR A 122 36.84 -7.02 -22.13
CA THR A 122 38.08 -6.23 -22.00
C THR A 122 37.81 -4.76 -22.33
N PRO A 123 37.64 -3.87 -21.35
CA PRO A 123 37.25 -2.49 -21.62
C PRO A 123 38.36 -1.70 -22.31
N ASP A 124 38.11 -1.27 -23.55
CA ASP A 124 38.87 -0.25 -24.26
C ASP A 124 38.71 1.13 -23.60
N ALA A 125 37.58 1.35 -22.94
CA ALA A 125 37.27 2.57 -22.19
C ALA A 125 36.51 2.35 -20.88
N VAL A 126 36.67 3.32 -19.97
CA VAL A 126 35.83 3.51 -18.79
C VAL A 126 35.29 4.94 -18.80
N VAL A 127 33.97 5.10 -18.74
CA VAL A 127 33.28 6.39 -18.86
C VAL A 127 32.52 6.71 -17.58
N ASP A 128 32.88 7.79 -16.89
CA ASP A 128 32.16 8.33 -15.74
C ASP A 128 31.40 9.61 -16.16
N ASN A 129 30.07 9.57 -16.08
CA ASN A 129 29.20 10.66 -16.50
C ASN A 129 28.98 11.72 -15.39
N GLY A 130 30.08 12.16 -14.76
CA GLY A 130 30.10 13.26 -13.79
C GLY A 130 29.67 12.89 -12.38
N ASP A 131 29.96 13.80 -11.46
CA ASP A 131 30.00 13.59 -10.01
C ASP A 131 31.04 12.53 -9.65
N VAL A 132 32.26 12.73 -10.19
CA VAL A 132 33.43 11.86 -10.03
C VAL A 132 33.95 11.90 -8.58
N VAL A 133 33.79 13.04 -7.91
CA VAL A 133 34.07 13.20 -6.47
C VAL A 133 32.89 13.89 -5.76
N GLY A 134 32.67 13.56 -4.49
CA GLY A 134 31.54 14.08 -3.70
C GLY A 134 31.74 15.46 -3.07
N ALA A 135 32.26 16.45 -3.82
CA ALA A 135 32.51 17.78 -3.24
C ALA A 135 31.22 18.59 -3.06
N ASN A 136 31.09 19.25 -1.92
CA ASN A 136 29.92 20.03 -1.53
C ASN A 136 30.30 21.50 -1.27
N ASP A 137 29.32 22.34 -0.91
CA ASP A 137 29.55 23.76 -0.59
C ASP A 137 30.75 24.04 0.35
N PRO A 138 31.04 23.23 1.40
CA PRO A 138 32.21 23.43 2.25
C PRO A 138 33.53 23.20 1.51
N GLU A 139 33.63 22.12 0.73
CA GLU A 139 34.79 21.78 -0.09
C GLU A 139 35.06 22.84 -1.17
N TYR A 140 34.02 23.28 -1.88
CA TYR A 140 34.17 24.33 -2.89
C TYR A 140 34.55 25.68 -2.26
N SER A 141 33.98 26.00 -1.11
CA SER A 141 34.36 27.21 -0.35
C SER A 141 35.82 27.18 0.13
N ALA A 142 36.33 25.99 0.52
CA ALA A 142 37.73 25.80 0.88
C ALA A 142 38.64 25.96 -0.34
N HIS A 143 38.29 25.35 -1.48
CA HIS A 143 39.01 25.52 -2.74
C HIS A 143 39.11 27.01 -3.15
N LEU A 144 38.01 27.76 -3.12
CA LEU A 144 38.02 29.21 -3.39
C LEU A 144 38.86 30.03 -2.39
N ALA A 145 39.07 29.53 -1.17
CA ALA A 145 39.97 30.12 -0.18
C ALA A 145 41.46 29.71 -0.38
N GLY A 146 41.75 28.82 -1.34
CA GLY A 146 43.08 28.29 -1.62
C GLY A 146 43.43 27.00 -0.87
N ASP A 147 42.47 26.39 -0.16
CA ASP A 147 42.63 25.12 0.56
C ASP A 147 41.90 23.99 -0.21
N SER A 148 42.59 23.41 -1.18
CA SER A 148 42.03 22.40 -2.09
C SER A 148 42.45 20.96 -1.77
N GLU A 149 43.34 20.74 -0.80
CA GLU A 149 44.07 19.48 -0.66
C GLU A 149 43.16 18.27 -0.34
N LYS A 150 42.04 18.49 0.35
CA LYS A 150 41.03 17.45 0.61
C LYS A 150 40.47 16.87 -0.69
N VAL A 151 39.99 17.73 -1.59
CA VAL A 151 39.36 17.33 -2.88
C VAL A 151 40.42 16.93 -3.90
N ALA A 152 41.59 17.58 -3.89
CA ALA A 152 42.72 17.14 -4.70
C ALA A 152 43.12 15.69 -4.34
N GLY A 153 43.12 15.33 -3.05
CA GLY A 153 43.29 13.95 -2.62
C GLY A 153 42.29 12.98 -3.28
N TRP A 154 41.02 13.36 -3.41
CA TRP A 154 40.00 12.55 -4.07
C TRP A 154 40.27 12.38 -5.57
N TYR A 155 40.63 13.45 -6.28
CA TYR A 155 40.99 13.34 -7.70
C TYR A 155 42.28 12.51 -7.93
N ARG A 156 43.25 12.54 -7.01
CA ARG A 156 44.40 11.63 -7.05
C ARG A 156 44.01 10.17 -6.76
N ALA A 157 42.97 9.94 -5.95
CA ALA A 157 42.41 8.62 -5.71
C ALA A 157 41.68 8.09 -6.95
N VAL A 158 40.92 8.93 -7.67
CA VAL A 158 40.30 8.59 -8.97
C VAL A 158 41.36 8.15 -9.97
N GLU A 159 42.45 8.93 -10.13
CA GLU A 159 43.53 8.57 -11.04
C GLU A 159 44.14 7.21 -10.68
N ARG A 160 44.46 7.02 -9.41
CA ARG A 160 45.03 5.78 -8.89
C ARG A 160 44.12 4.58 -9.13
N LEU A 161 42.85 4.73 -8.80
CA LEU A 161 41.83 3.69 -8.85
C LEU A 161 41.65 3.15 -10.27
N MET A 162 41.39 4.05 -11.23
CA MET A 162 41.24 3.67 -12.63
C MET A 162 42.55 3.13 -13.22
N ARG A 163 43.72 3.68 -12.81
CA ARG A 163 45.04 3.20 -13.26
C ARG A 163 45.37 1.79 -12.76
N GLU A 164 45.04 1.46 -11.52
CA GLU A 164 45.31 0.14 -10.93
C GLU A 164 44.28 -0.92 -11.37
N THR A 165 43.02 -0.53 -11.61
CA THR A 165 41.94 -1.47 -11.96
C THR A 165 41.70 -1.64 -13.46
N PHE A 166 41.93 -0.60 -14.28
CA PHE A 166 41.75 -0.62 -15.74
C PHE A 166 42.96 0.01 -16.48
N PRO A 167 44.19 -0.51 -16.30
CA PRO A 167 45.42 0.09 -16.86
C PRO A 167 45.46 0.18 -18.38
N GLU A 168 44.72 -0.68 -19.10
CA GLU A 168 44.60 -0.71 -20.56
C GLU A 168 43.54 0.25 -21.13
N ALA A 169 42.60 0.73 -20.31
CA ALA A 169 41.46 1.51 -20.77
C ALA A 169 41.78 3.01 -20.91
N GLN A 170 41.20 3.64 -21.93
CA GLN A 170 41.01 5.08 -21.94
C GLN A 170 39.98 5.47 -20.86
N VAL A 171 40.14 6.62 -20.22
CA VAL A 171 39.19 7.07 -19.19
C VAL A 171 38.58 8.40 -19.60
N LEU A 172 37.25 8.47 -19.59
CA LEU A 172 36.45 9.59 -20.06
C LEU A 172 35.63 10.11 -18.88
N LEU A 173 35.92 11.31 -18.40
CA LEU A 173 35.27 11.94 -17.25
C LEU A 173 34.57 13.22 -17.71
N THR A 174 33.24 13.28 -17.59
CA THR A 174 32.50 14.55 -17.65
C THR A 174 32.42 15.18 -16.27
N GLN A 175 31.98 16.44 -16.17
CA GLN A 175 31.81 17.15 -14.91
C GLN A 175 30.34 17.10 -14.47
N GLY A 176 30.10 16.82 -13.18
CA GLY A 176 28.79 17.03 -12.54
C GLY A 176 28.72 18.27 -11.62
N ASN A 177 27.72 18.34 -10.76
CA ASN A 177 27.55 19.43 -9.77
C ASN A 177 28.48 19.32 -8.56
N HIS A 178 28.88 18.12 -8.18
CA HIS A 178 29.83 17.82 -7.10
C HIS A 178 31.29 17.93 -7.55
N ASP A 179 31.56 18.16 -8.84
CA ASP A 179 32.90 18.33 -9.39
C ASP A 179 33.39 19.78 -9.46
N ILE A 180 34.69 19.97 -9.20
CA ILE A 180 35.42 21.24 -9.32
C ILE A 180 36.33 21.16 -10.55
N ALA A 181 35.87 21.69 -11.69
CA ALA A 181 36.44 21.45 -13.03
C ALA A 181 37.95 21.72 -13.17
N ASP A 182 38.43 22.87 -12.71
CA ASP A 182 39.84 23.28 -12.81
C ASP A 182 40.74 22.48 -11.85
N LEU A 183 40.23 22.17 -10.66
CA LEU A 183 40.91 21.33 -9.69
C LEU A 183 41.02 19.87 -10.18
N MET A 184 39.96 19.32 -10.78
CA MET A 184 39.99 18.00 -11.42
C MET A 184 41.08 17.94 -12.49
N GLY A 185 41.05 18.89 -13.42
CA GLY A 185 41.97 18.93 -14.56
C GLY A 185 43.43 19.01 -14.16
N THR A 186 43.77 19.95 -13.28
CA THR A 186 45.15 20.12 -12.78
C THR A 186 45.61 18.92 -11.97
N THR A 187 44.78 18.41 -11.07
CA THR A 187 45.17 17.33 -10.16
C THR A 187 45.35 15.99 -10.87
N ILE A 188 44.46 15.64 -11.81
CA ILE A 188 44.60 14.42 -12.61
C ILE A 188 45.79 14.53 -13.56
N ALA A 189 46.06 15.70 -14.15
CA ALA A 189 47.24 15.91 -15.00
C ALA A 189 48.55 15.71 -14.22
N ASP A 190 48.68 16.28 -13.02
CA ASP A 190 49.85 16.11 -12.16
C ASP A 190 50.02 14.65 -11.70
N ALA A 191 48.94 14.00 -11.25
CA ALA A 191 48.97 12.58 -10.85
C ALA A 191 49.38 11.65 -12.01
N ARG A 192 48.83 11.88 -13.22
CA ARG A 192 49.24 11.14 -14.43
C ARG A 192 50.69 11.42 -14.80
N ALA A 193 51.19 12.64 -14.67
CA ALA A 193 52.58 12.97 -14.95
C ALA A 193 53.57 12.28 -13.99
N GLU A 194 53.14 11.97 -12.75
CA GLU A 194 53.92 11.19 -11.79
C GLU A 194 53.85 9.66 -12.05
N ARG A 195 52.65 9.15 -12.35
CA ARG A 195 52.35 7.70 -12.26
C ARG A 195 52.20 6.98 -13.59
N ALA A 196 51.79 7.67 -14.65
CA ALA A 196 51.43 7.03 -15.90
C ALA A 196 52.70 6.54 -16.64
N PRO A 197 52.76 5.27 -17.10
CA PRO A 197 53.83 4.82 -17.97
C PRO A 197 53.79 5.58 -19.31
N ALA A 198 54.93 5.66 -20.01
CA ALA A 198 55.07 6.43 -21.26
C ALA A 198 54.17 5.97 -22.42
N ASN A 199 53.49 4.83 -22.28
CA ASN A 199 52.53 4.26 -23.21
C ASN A 199 51.13 4.07 -22.58
N ALA A 200 50.82 4.76 -21.49
CA ALA A 200 49.50 4.75 -20.88
C ALA A 200 48.43 5.24 -21.88
N PRO A 201 47.21 4.70 -21.84
CA PRO A 201 46.09 5.21 -22.62
C PRO A 201 45.83 6.69 -22.37
N GLU A 202 45.31 7.37 -23.39
CA GLU A 202 44.85 8.75 -23.26
C GLU A 202 43.59 8.82 -22.40
N TRP A 203 43.47 9.90 -21.63
CA TRP A 203 42.38 10.14 -20.71
C TRP A 203 41.80 11.51 -21.06
N PHE A 204 40.47 11.58 -21.10
CA PHE A 204 39.69 12.77 -21.43
C PHE A 204 38.98 13.21 -20.16
N TYR A 205 39.33 14.40 -19.69
CA TYR A 205 38.82 15.00 -18.46
C TYR A 205 38.98 16.52 -18.58
N PRO A 206 38.38 17.30 -17.67
CA PRO A 206 38.30 18.75 -17.87
C PRO A 206 39.67 19.43 -17.90
N ASN A 207 39.85 20.40 -18.79
CA ASN A 207 41.10 21.11 -19.02
C ASN A 207 40.87 22.62 -19.12
N ALA A 208 41.43 23.37 -18.17
CA ALA A 208 41.29 24.82 -18.07
C ALA A 208 41.87 25.60 -19.27
N ASP A 209 42.80 25.02 -20.04
CA ASP A 209 43.45 25.67 -21.20
C ASP A 209 42.52 25.81 -22.43
N THR A 210 41.39 25.09 -22.48
CA THR A 210 40.54 25.00 -23.68
C THR A 210 39.44 26.07 -23.75
N GLY A 211 39.13 26.74 -22.63
CA GLY A 211 38.03 27.71 -22.55
C GLY A 211 36.61 27.10 -22.59
N PHE A 212 36.50 25.77 -22.60
CA PHE A 212 35.26 25.00 -22.46
C PHE A 212 35.58 23.78 -21.59
N VAL A 213 35.62 23.97 -20.28
CA VAL A 213 36.52 23.21 -19.40
C VAL A 213 36.30 21.70 -19.52
N SER A 214 35.06 21.18 -19.64
CA SER A 214 34.80 19.73 -19.73
C SER A 214 34.28 19.19 -21.08
N ASN A 215 34.18 20.00 -22.14
CA ASN A 215 33.66 19.51 -23.44
C ASN A 215 34.76 18.80 -24.25
N PHE A 216 34.54 17.55 -24.67
CA PHE A 216 35.48 16.80 -25.50
C PHE A 216 34.82 15.90 -26.56
N HIS A 217 35.60 15.53 -27.56
CA HIS A 217 35.27 14.55 -28.60
C HIS A 217 36.50 13.70 -28.86
N THR A 218 36.33 12.38 -28.89
CA THR A 218 37.37 11.41 -29.22
C THR A 218 36.79 10.24 -29.99
N THR A 219 37.66 9.43 -30.61
CA THR A 219 37.28 8.19 -31.28
C THR A 219 38.04 7.00 -30.69
N ILE A 220 37.31 5.94 -30.34
CA ILE A 220 37.86 4.69 -29.78
C ILE A 220 37.46 3.55 -30.69
N GLU A 221 38.44 2.89 -31.29
CA GLU A 221 38.22 1.95 -32.41
C GLU A 221 37.31 2.51 -33.52
N GLY A 222 37.38 3.82 -33.74
CA GLY A 222 36.60 4.55 -34.74
C GLY A 222 35.19 4.96 -34.28
N ILE A 223 34.70 4.48 -33.14
CA ILE A 223 33.42 4.89 -32.53
C ILE A 223 33.56 6.28 -31.89
N ASP A 224 32.62 7.19 -32.15
CA ASP A 224 32.62 8.56 -31.62
C ASP A 224 32.10 8.61 -30.16
N PHE A 225 32.86 9.27 -29.29
CA PHE A 225 32.49 9.60 -27.91
C PHE A 225 32.52 11.11 -27.69
N ILE A 226 31.43 11.68 -27.19
CA ILE A 226 31.27 13.11 -26.92
C ILE A 226 30.94 13.31 -25.44
N GLY A 227 31.86 13.93 -24.70
CA GLY A 227 31.61 14.43 -23.34
C GLY A 227 31.19 15.89 -23.39
N LEU A 228 30.13 16.25 -22.67
CA LEU A 228 29.57 17.60 -22.67
C LEU A 228 29.49 18.17 -21.25
N ASP A 229 29.61 19.50 -21.19
CA ASP A 229 29.60 20.27 -19.96
C ASP A 229 28.37 21.18 -19.89
N TYR A 230 27.46 20.95 -18.94
CA TYR A 230 26.38 21.92 -18.65
C TYR A 230 26.86 23.05 -17.74
N ASN A 231 28.02 22.87 -17.08
CA ASN A 231 28.70 23.88 -16.32
C ASN A 231 29.56 24.75 -17.27
N GLY A 232 29.63 26.04 -16.95
CA GLY A 232 30.42 27.01 -17.71
C GLY A 232 31.88 27.04 -17.27
N THR A 233 32.65 28.00 -17.77
CA THR A 233 34.12 28.02 -17.58
C THR A 233 34.60 28.17 -16.14
N HIS A 234 33.72 28.49 -15.18
CA HIS A 234 34.04 28.80 -13.78
C HIS A 234 32.90 28.42 -12.82
N THR A 235 32.30 27.22 -12.94
CA THR A 235 31.09 26.89 -12.17
C THR A 235 31.15 25.52 -11.47
N PHE A 236 30.71 25.56 -10.21
CA PHE A 236 30.40 24.43 -9.34
C PHE A 236 28.91 24.53 -8.96
N GLY A 237 28.25 23.38 -8.74
CA GLY A 237 26.88 23.30 -8.26
C GLY A 237 25.77 23.70 -9.25
N TYR A 238 24.54 23.52 -8.79
CA TYR A 238 23.27 23.55 -9.54
C TYR A 238 22.90 24.84 -10.31
N SER A 239 23.73 25.89 -10.26
CA SER A 239 23.42 27.21 -10.83
C SER A 239 24.24 27.60 -12.06
N GLY A 240 25.05 26.67 -12.58
CA GLY A 240 25.86 26.84 -13.79
C GLY A 240 25.03 27.28 -15.02
N GLN A 241 25.64 28.13 -15.87
CA GLN A 241 24.97 28.63 -17.06
C GLN A 241 24.81 27.51 -18.10
N ARG A 242 23.56 27.20 -18.49
CA ARG A 242 23.19 26.30 -19.60
C ARG A 242 23.63 26.80 -21.00
N THR A 243 24.84 27.32 -21.17
CA THR A 243 25.30 27.98 -22.40
C THR A 243 26.77 27.68 -22.68
N GLY A 244 27.03 26.80 -23.64
CA GLY A 244 28.37 26.48 -24.11
C GLY A 244 28.39 25.17 -24.91
N TYR A 245 27.88 24.08 -24.31
CA TYR A 245 27.85 22.77 -24.96
C TYR A 245 27.04 22.73 -26.26
N GLN A 246 26.04 23.60 -26.44
CA GLN A 246 25.15 23.53 -27.61
C GLN A 246 25.90 23.85 -28.91
N ASP A 247 26.71 24.91 -28.92
CA ASP A 247 27.49 25.30 -30.10
C ASP A 247 28.63 24.30 -30.35
N TYR A 248 29.22 23.77 -29.27
CA TYR A 248 30.19 22.67 -29.34
C TYR A 248 29.58 21.43 -30.00
N LEU A 249 28.50 20.88 -29.42
CA LEU A 249 27.81 19.68 -29.90
C LEU A 249 27.34 19.83 -31.36
N ARG A 250 26.73 20.97 -31.73
CA ARG A 250 26.34 21.25 -33.12
C ARG A 250 27.54 21.25 -34.08
N THR A 251 28.69 21.78 -33.64
CA THR A 251 29.91 21.82 -34.46
C THR A 251 30.57 20.45 -34.56
N THR A 252 30.65 19.70 -33.46
CA THR A 252 31.21 18.34 -33.39
C THR A 252 30.40 17.38 -34.25
N LEU A 253 29.08 17.33 -34.09
CA LEU A 253 28.21 16.46 -34.90
C LEU A 253 28.27 16.81 -36.40
N ALA A 254 28.32 18.10 -36.74
CA ALA A 254 28.52 18.52 -38.13
C ALA A 254 29.91 18.16 -38.69
N SER A 255 30.93 18.07 -37.83
CA SER A 255 32.27 17.61 -38.21
C SER A 255 32.31 16.09 -38.40
N ILE A 256 31.66 15.32 -37.53
CA ILE A 256 31.49 13.86 -37.65
C ILE A 256 30.77 13.53 -38.97
N ALA A 257 29.60 14.14 -39.20
CA ALA A 257 28.80 13.93 -40.41
C ALA A 257 29.46 14.45 -41.71
N ALA A 258 30.58 15.18 -41.62
CA ALA A 258 31.38 15.65 -42.75
C ALA A 258 32.59 14.75 -43.07
N GLN A 259 32.88 13.73 -42.26
CA GLN A 259 33.97 12.78 -42.54
C GLN A 259 33.64 11.88 -43.73
N LEU A 260 34.66 11.39 -44.44
CA LEU A 260 34.50 10.60 -45.68
C LEU A 260 34.05 9.16 -45.42
N ASP A 261 34.28 8.70 -44.19
CA ASP A 261 34.00 7.41 -43.60
C ASP A 261 32.85 7.47 -42.58
N TYR A 262 32.11 8.59 -42.51
CA TYR A 262 30.91 8.69 -41.69
C TYR A 262 29.86 7.64 -42.08
N ASP A 263 29.56 6.75 -41.15
CA ASP A 263 28.50 5.76 -41.27
C ASP A 263 27.32 6.13 -40.36
N PRO A 264 26.13 6.47 -40.89
CA PRO A 264 24.96 6.74 -40.06
C PRO A 264 24.44 5.51 -39.29
N ALA A 265 24.92 4.30 -39.57
CA ALA A 265 24.65 3.11 -38.78
C ALA A 265 25.48 3.02 -37.49
N GLN A 266 26.60 3.74 -37.40
CA GLN A 266 27.58 3.61 -36.32
C GLN A 266 27.18 4.48 -35.12
N PRO A 267 27.20 3.95 -33.88
CA PRO A 267 26.73 4.70 -32.71
C PRO A 267 27.63 5.89 -32.37
N ILE A 268 27.00 6.97 -31.90
CA ILE A 268 27.66 8.14 -31.31
C ILE A 268 27.28 8.18 -29.83
N PHE A 269 28.23 7.93 -28.94
CA PHE A 269 27.98 7.99 -27.50
C PHE A 269 28.08 9.42 -27.00
N VAL A 270 27.05 9.85 -26.26
CA VAL A 270 26.97 11.20 -25.69
C VAL A 270 26.81 11.09 -24.17
N SER A 271 27.65 11.83 -23.46
CA SER A 271 27.72 11.86 -22.00
C SER A 271 27.55 13.30 -21.51
N ILE A 272 26.57 13.54 -20.65
CA ILE A 272 26.36 14.80 -19.94
C ILE A 272 25.67 14.52 -18.62
N HIS A 273 26.08 15.21 -17.56
CA HIS A 273 25.63 14.91 -16.22
C HIS A 273 24.21 15.48 -15.97
N SER A 274 23.18 14.74 -16.33
CA SER A 274 21.77 15.18 -16.28
C SER A 274 20.80 13.99 -16.42
N GLY A 275 19.62 14.10 -15.80
CA GLY A 275 18.43 13.40 -16.28
C GLY A 275 17.80 14.14 -17.47
N TYR A 276 16.78 13.57 -18.11
CA TYR A 276 16.11 14.18 -19.27
C TYR A 276 14.59 14.08 -19.16
N SER A 277 13.89 15.20 -19.39
CA SER A 277 12.43 15.21 -19.26
C SER A 277 11.76 14.48 -20.43
N GLY A 278 10.77 13.64 -20.12
CA GLY A 278 9.96 12.91 -21.10
C GLY A 278 10.63 11.67 -21.74
N THR A 279 11.67 11.12 -21.11
CA THR A 279 12.42 9.95 -21.59
C THR A 279 12.43 8.82 -20.53
N SER A 280 13.48 7.98 -20.49
CA SER A 280 13.79 7.19 -19.31
C SER A 280 14.19 8.11 -18.15
N LEU A 281 13.75 7.76 -16.94
CA LEU A 281 14.12 8.35 -15.64
C LEU A 281 13.87 7.33 -14.50
N GLY A 282 14.33 6.08 -14.66
CA GLY A 282 14.37 5.11 -13.56
C GLY A 282 13.05 4.51 -13.03
N GLY A 283 11.94 4.58 -13.76
CA GLY A 283 10.67 3.95 -13.33
C GLY A 283 9.42 4.65 -13.90
N PRO A 284 8.21 4.18 -13.57
CA PRO A 284 6.96 4.89 -13.86
C PRO A 284 6.71 6.09 -12.93
N PHE A 285 7.44 6.17 -11.82
CA PHE A 285 7.32 7.21 -10.80
C PHE A 285 8.64 7.98 -10.71
N HIS A 286 8.70 9.13 -11.37
CA HIS A 286 9.89 9.99 -11.41
C HIS A 286 9.50 11.47 -11.47
N ARG A 287 10.31 12.35 -10.89
CA ARG A 287 10.25 13.80 -11.11
C ARG A 287 11.13 14.20 -12.31
N ASP A 288 10.77 15.30 -12.97
CA ASP A 288 11.58 15.87 -14.06
C ASP A 288 12.88 16.51 -13.54
N TYR A 289 14.01 15.83 -13.72
CA TYR A 289 15.36 16.29 -13.36
C TYR A 289 16.21 16.63 -14.60
N ASP A 290 15.73 17.55 -15.44
CA ASP A 290 16.41 17.97 -16.68
C ASP A 290 17.30 19.20 -16.46
N MET A 291 18.58 18.95 -16.16
CA MET A 291 19.61 19.97 -15.92
C MET A 291 20.20 20.53 -17.21
N ALA A 292 20.49 19.67 -18.21
CA ALA A 292 21.02 20.06 -19.52
C ALA A 292 20.05 20.97 -20.31
N GLY A 293 18.75 20.73 -20.18
CA GLY A 293 17.66 21.41 -20.85
C GLY A 293 17.33 20.85 -22.25
N PRO A 294 16.16 21.21 -22.79
CA PRO A 294 15.59 20.58 -23.98
C PRO A 294 16.32 20.90 -25.29
N GLU A 295 17.35 21.74 -25.30
CA GLU A 295 18.18 21.96 -26.49
C GLU A 295 19.05 20.74 -26.82
N LEU A 296 19.53 19.99 -25.81
CA LEU A 296 20.28 18.76 -26.04
C LEU A 296 19.48 17.76 -26.89
N GLN A 297 18.26 17.42 -26.44
CA GLN A 297 17.38 16.51 -27.15
C GLN A 297 17.04 17.04 -28.57
N ARG A 298 16.87 18.36 -28.74
CA ARG A 298 16.62 18.97 -30.07
C ARG A 298 17.82 18.93 -31.01
N ILE A 299 19.05 18.91 -30.49
CA ILE A 299 20.27 18.78 -31.30
C ILE A 299 20.44 17.32 -31.73
N LEU A 300 20.22 16.38 -30.83
CA LEU A 300 20.36 14.94 -31.09
C LEU A 300 19.21 14.33 -31.91
N ALA A 301 18.06 15.02 -32.04
CA ALA A 301 16.91 14.52 -32.80
C ALA A 301 17.16 14.26 -34.29
N ASP A 302 18.18 14.88 -34.90
CA ASP A 302 18.60 14.60 -36.28
C ASP A 302 19.57 13.40 -36.39
N TYR A 303 19.95 12.78 -35.25
CA TYR A 303 21.00 11.77 -35.12
C TYR A 303 20.48 10.49 -34.43
N PRO A 304 19.77 9.60 -35.15
CA PRO A 304 19.14 8.41 -34.56
C PRO A 304 20.14 7.38 -34.01
N GLN A 305 21.41 7.47 -34.40
CA GLN A 305 22.51 6.65 -33.88
C GLN A 305 23.12 7.22 -32.58
N ALA A 306 22.64 8.36 -32.09
CA ALA A 306 23.07 8.89 -30.79
C ALA A 306 22.54 8.01 -29.65
N VAL A 307 23.43 7.70 -28.71
CA VAL A 307 23.14 6.94 -27.48
C VAL A 307 23.56 7.80 -26.29
N LEU A 308 22.57 8.33 -25.58
CA LEU A 308 22.73 9.32 -24.51
C LEU A 308 22.54 8.66 -23.13
N GLY A 309 23.59 8.66 -22.31
CA GLY A 309 23.50 8.23 -20.91
C GLY A 309 22.96 9.34 -20.00
N SER A 310 22.11 9.02 -19.04
CA SER A 310 21.75 9.92 -17.94
C SER A 310 22.87 9.99 -16.86
N ALA A 311 22.68 10.85 -15.86
CA ALA A 311 23.36 10.83 -14.57
C ALA A 311 22.57 11.73 -13.61
N HIS A 312 23.15 12.17 -12.49
CA HIS A 312 22.62 13.18 -11.56
C HIS A 312 21.42 12.73 -10.72
N THR A 313 20.58 11.89 -11.29
CA THR A 313 19.33 11.44 -10.68
C THR A 313 19.50 10.26 -9.73
N HIS A 314 20.66 9.59 -9.79
CA HIS A 314 20.91 8.31 -9.12
C HIS A 314 19.89 7.21 -9.43
N PHE A 315 19.10 7.37 -10.51
CA PHE A 315 17.98 6.48 -10.80
C PHE A 315 18.40 5.03 -11.08
N SER A 316 17.56 4.08 -10.68
CA SER A 316 17.83 2.65 -10.87
C SER A 316 17.79 2.27 -12.35
N SER A 317 18.77 1.52 -12.83
CA SER A 317 18.72 0.90 -14.17
C SER A 317 17.88 -0.39 -14.21
N ASN A 318 17.32 -0.86 -13.08
CA ASN A 318 16.52 -2.09 -13.03
C ASN A 318 15.22 -2.02 -13.88
N PRO A 319 14.40 -0.96 -13.79
CA PRO A 319 13.14 -0.89 -14.54
C PRO A 319 13.35 -0.89 -16.06
N GLU A 320 12.45 -1.50 -16.82
CA GLU A 320 12.51 -1.52 -18.30
C GLU A 320 12.09 -0.16 -18.93
N THR A 321 11.53 0.75 -18.11
CA THR A 321 11.43 2.19 -18.42
C THR A 321 12.78 2.92 -18.41
N SER A 322 13.86 2.29 -17.96
CA SER A 322 15.20 2.90 -17.81
C SER A 322 16.00 2.98 -19.13
N ILE A 323 15.37 2.62 -20.25
CA ILE A 323 15.80 2.92 -21.62
C ILE A 323 14.62 3.50 -22.39
N PHE A 324 14.84 4.45 -23.29
CA PHE A 324 13.79 5.04 -24.12
C PHE A 324 14.30 5.40 -25.52
N GLN A 325 13.48 5.14 -26.53
CA GLN A 325 13.76 5.50 -27.91
C GLN A 325 12.60 6.30 -28.54
N LYS A 326 12.94 7.39 -29.22
CA LYS A 326 12.00 8.20 -30.00
C LYS A 326 12.66 8.78 -31.25
N ASP A 327 13.54 9.76 -31.06
CA ASP A 327 14.32 10.38 -32.14
C ASP A 327 15.76 9.82 -32.15
N PHE A 328 16.28 9.49 -30.96
CA PHE A 328 17.55 8.80 -30.67
C PHE A 328 17.36 7.93 -29.40
N THR A 329 18.43 7.31 -28.87
CA THR A 329 18.36 6.45 -27.68
C THR A 329 18.82 7.17 -26.41
N VAL A 330 18.05 7.03 -25.32
CA VAL A 330 18.39 7.50 -23.96
C VAL A 330 18.34 6.31 -23.00
N TYR A 331 19.27 6.21 -22.06
CA TYR A 331 19.30 5.14 -21.05
C TYR A 331 19.84 5.63 -19.69
N GLU A 332 19.46 4.95 -18.61
CA GLU A 332 20.00 5.22 -17.27
C GLU A 332 21.41 4.67 -17.10
N ASN A 333 22.38 5.57 -16.92
CA ASN A 333 23.81 5.22 -16.96
C ASN A 333 24.35 4.51 -15.71
N ALA A 334 23.50 4.36 -14.68
CA ALA A 334 23.75 3.70 -13.40
C ALA A 334 24.69 4.46 -12.44
N SER A 335 24.27 4.62 -11.18
CA SER A 335 25.07 5.28 -10.13
C SER A 335 25.98 4.31 -9.39
N MET A 336 27.19 4.79 -9.08
CA MET A 336 28.18 4.10 -8.25
C MET A 336 28.28 4.60 -6.81
N ASN A 337 27.49 5.60 -6.39
CA ASN A 337 27.35 6.00 -4.99
C ASN A 337 26.18 5.27 -4.31
N TYR A 338 24.94 5.57 -4.72
CA TYR A 338 23.71 4.96 -4.21
C TYR A 338 22.62 5.03 -5.29
N ILE A 339 21.57 4.20 -5.16
CA ILE A 339 20.39 4.26 -6.01
C ILE A 339 19.27 5.05 -5.35
N TYR A 340 18.70 5.98 -6.11
CA TYR A 340 17.52 6.76 -5.80
C TYR A 340 16.31 6.20 -6.56
N GLN A 341 15.15 6.20 -5.90
CA GLN A 341 13.86 5.88 -6.52
C GLN A 341 12.81 6.83 -5.95
N ASP A 342 12.15 7.60 -6.81
CA ASP A 342 10.96 8.36 -6.43
C ASP A 342 9.82 7.36 -6.14
N VAL A 343 9.45 7.18 -4.86
CA VAL A 343 8.27 6.40 -4.49
C VAL A 343 7.11 7.35 -4.18
N PRO A 344 5.93 7.21 -4.83
CA PRO A 344 4.78 8.05 -4.55
C PRO A 344 4.36 8.02 -3.07
N SER A 345 3.99 9.17 -2.53
CA SER A 345 3.71 9.33 -1.10
C SER A 345 2.46 8.60 -0.62
N ASP A 346 1.63 8.04 -1.51
CA ASP A 346 0.52 7.14 -1.18
C ASP A 346 0.98 5.71 -0.82
N PHE A 347 2.20 5.29 -1.19
CA PHE A 347 2.74 3.95 -0.91
C PHE A 347 3.17 3.78 0.57
N ILE A 348 3.27 2.54 1.04
CA ILE A 348 4.04 2.18 2.25
C ILE A 348 5.52 2.46 1.97
N GLY A 349 6.18 3.15 2.89
CA GLY A 349 7.58 3.60 2.71
C GLY A 349 7.74 4.66 1.60
N GLY A 350 6.66 5.29 1.13
CA GLY A 350 6.70 6.32 0.10
C GLY A 350 7.59 7.50 0.49
N GLY A 351 8.62 7.77 -0.31
CA GLY A 351 9.71 8.68 -0.01
C GLY A 351 11.05 8.16 -0.53
N TYR A 352 12.13 8.66 0.05
CA TYR A 352 13.51 8.30 -0.28
C TYR A 352 13.90 6.94 0.32
N PHE A 353 14.35 6.00 -0.50
CA PHE A 353 15.04 4.79 -0.02
C PHE A 353 16.53 5.12 0.22
N GLU A 354 16.96 5.17 1.47
CA GLU A 354 18.36 5.50 1.86
C GLU A 354 19.36 4.36 1.55
N GLY A 355 19.52 3.98 0.29
CA GLY A 355 20.46 2.92 -0.13
C GLY A 355 20.08 1.50 0.29
N ASN A 356 18.95 1.29 0.97
CA ASN A 356 18.43 0.00 1.45
C ASN A 356 18.18 -1.06 0.35
N GLN A 357 18.33 -0.71 -0.93
CA GLN A 357 18.35 -1.63 -2.06
C GLN A 357 19.70 -2.35 -2.24
N GLY A 358 20.72 -1.99 -1.46
CA GLY A 358 22.02 -2.67 -1.42
C GLY A 358 22.08 -3.77 -0.35
N ASP A 359 23.26 -3.89 0.26
CA ASP A 359 23.53 -4.81 1.35
C ASP A 359 23.33 -4.11 2.69
N ALA A 360 22.11 -4.22 3.23
CA ALA A 360 21.74 -3.63 4.51
C ALA A 360 22.50 -4.23 5.72
N GLU A 361 22.96 -5.49 5.64
CA GLU A 361 23.77 -6.11 6.70
C GLU A 361 25.19 -5.52 6.75
N ARG A 362 25.75 -5.17 5.59
CA ARG A 362 27.03 -4.47 5.45
C ARG A 362 26.92 -2.95 5.48
N GLY A 363 25.70 -2.39 5.56
CA GLY A 363 25.46 -0.94 5.47
C GLY A 363 25.94 -0.31 4.16
N THR A 364 25.94 -1.08 3.06
CA THR A 364 26.47 -0.67 1.75
C THR A 364 25.32 -0.44 0.78
N PRO A 365 25.15 0.76 0.20
CA PRO A 365 24.08 1.02 -0.77
C PRO A 365 24.23 0.18 -2.04
N GLN A 366 23.16 0.08 -2.84
CA GLN A 366 23.26 -0.52 -4.17
C GLN A 366 24.13 0.39 -5.05
N LYS A 367 25.06 -0.23 -5.78
CA LYS A 367 25.94 0.41 -6.76
C LYS A 367 25.83 -0.37 -8.06
N SER A 368 25.87 0.32 -9.19
CA SER A 368 25.66 -0.30 -10.49
C SER A 368 26.43 0.41 -11.60
N ALA A 369 26.74 -0.34 -12.65
CA ALA A 369 27.39 0.15 -13.87
C ALA A 369 26.82 -0.59 -15.09
N ASN A 370 27.11 -0.09 -16.28
CA ASN A 370 26.75 -0.70 -17.56
C ASN A 370 28.00 -1.23 -18.27
N PHE A 371 27.91 -2.46 -18.76
CA PHE A 371 28.89 -3.09 -19.64
C PHE A 371 28.37 -2.97 -21.08
N ILE A 372 29.00 -2.13 -21.89
CA ILE A 372 28.56 -1.83 -23.25
C ILE A 372 29.51 -2.49 -24.26
N THR A 373 28.93 -3.27 -25.17
CA THR A 373 29.63 -3.88 -26.31
C THR A 373 28.99 -3.34 -27.59
N VAL A 374 29.77 -2.69 -28.45
CA VAL A 374 29.33 -2.43 -29.84
C VAL A 374 29.81 -3.59 -30.69
N LEU A 375 28.90 -4.28 -31.37
CA LEU A 375 29.24 -5.42 -32.23
C LEU A 375 29.83 -4.96 -33.57
N GLU A 376 30.63 -5.79 -34.24
CA GLU A 376 31.10 -5.50 -35.61
C GLU A 376 29.95 -5.26 -36.61
N SER A 377 28.74 -5.74 -36.30
CA SER A 377 27.51 -5.55 -37.09
C SER A 377 26.78 -4.22 -36.84
N GLY A 378 27.26 -3.40 -35.89
CA GLY A 378 26.78 -2.04 -35.61
C GLY A 378 25.79 -1.91 -34.45
N GLU A 379 25.19 -3.00 -33.97
CA GLU A 379 24.32 -2.96 -32.78
C GLU A 379 25.12 -2.65 -31.50
N THR A 380 24.54 -1.84 -30.63
CA THR A 380 25.05 -1.57 -29.27
C THR A 380 24.30 -2.42 -28.26
N VAL A 381 25.01 -3.26 -27.51
CA VAL A 381 24.48 -4.11 -26.45
C VAL A 381 24.83 -3.51 -25.09
N ILE A 382 23.82 -3.13 -24.30
CA ILE A 382 23.97 -2.56 -22.96
C ILE A 382 23.58 -3.63 -21.93
N ARG A 383 24.56 -4.09 -21.14
CA ARG A 383 24.38 -5.10 -20.09
C ARG A 383 24.51 -4.43 -18.72
N ARG A 384 23.39 -4.33 -18.01
CA ARG A 384 23.28 -3.63 -16.72
C ARG A 384 23.78 -4.52 -15.58
N PHE A 385 24.67 -4.02 -14.73
CA PHE A 385 25.32 -4.81 -13.67
C PHE A 385 25.14 -4.22 -12.27
N ASP A 386 24.64 -5.04 -11.34
CA ASP A 386 24.59 -4.76 -9.90
C ASP A 386 25.95 -5.11 -9.28
N VAL A 387 26.73 -4.09 -8.95
CA VAL A 387 28.08 -4.23 -8.38
C VAL A 387 28.01 -4.73 -6.93
N THR A 388 26.98 -4.34 -6.18
CA THR A 388 26.82 -4.72 -4.77
C THR A 388 26.47 -6.20 -4.62
N HIS A 389 25.61 -6.74 -5.50
CA HIS A 389 25.17 -8.14 -5.47
C HIS A 389 25.86 -9.06 -6.50
N GLN A 390 26.70 -8.51 -7.36
CA GLN A 390 27.46 -9.25 -8.39
C GLN A 390 26.55 -10.06 -9.34
N ARG A 391 25.60 -9.38 -9.98
CA ARG A 391 24.63 -9.99 -10.90
C ARG A 391 24.26 -9.08 -12.07
N TRP A 392 23.86 -9.67 -13.19
CA TRP A 392 23.21 -8.94 -14.26
C TRP A 392 21.80 -8.49 -13.85
N MET A 393 21.37 -7.31 -14.32
CA MET A 393 20.06 -6.71 -14.08
C MET A 393 19.24 -6.71 -15.38
N GLY A 394 18.07 -7.36 -15.35
CA GLY A 394 17.14 -7.43 -16.49
C GLY A 394 17.74 -8.07 -17.76
N MET A 395 17.00 -7.98 -18.86
CA MET A 395 17.50 -8.46 -20.16
C MET A 395 18.53 -7.47 -20.74
N PRO A 396 19.51 -7.92 -21.54
CA PRO A 396 20.42 -7.02 -22.23
C PRO A 396 19.63 -6.12 -23.19
N TRP A 397 19.88 -4.82 -23.18
CA TRP A 397 19.28 -3.92 -24.16
C TRP A 397 20.09 -3.94 -25.45
N VAL A 398 19.43 -4.09 -26.60
CA VAL A 398 20.07 -4.19 -27.92
C VAL A 398 19.55 -3.03 -28.78
N VAL A 399 20.41 -2.04 -28.98
CA VAL A 399 20.12 -0.82 -29.71
C VAL A 399 20.60 -0.98 -31.16
N ASP A 400 19.64 -0.99 -32.09
CA ASP A 400 19.88 -0.94 -33.53
C ASP A 400 19.35 0.39 -34.09
N ALA A 401 20.22 1.14 -34.76
CA ALA A 401 19.91 2.41 -35.42
C ALA A 401 20.23 2.39 -36.93
N ARG A 402 20.49 1.21 -37.52
CA ARG A 402 21.00 1.07 -38.90
C ARG A 402 20.01 1.54 -39.97
N ASP A 403 18.71 1.31 -39.76
CA ASP A 403 17.63 1.90 -40.56
C ASP A 403 17.02 3.16 -39.89
N GLY A 404 17.81 3.84 -39.04
CA GLY A 404 17.38 4.97 -38.23
C GLY A 404 16.29 4.58 -37.22
N THR A 405 15.33 5.48 -37.01
CA THR A 405 14.24 5.26 -36.03
C THR A 405 13.31 4.10 -36.36
N ALA A 406 13.38 3.52 -37.58
CA ALA A 406 12.60 2.35 -37.95
C ALA A 406 13.03 1.07 -37.20
N SER A 407 14.33 0.97 -36.85
CA SER A 407 14.90 -0.16 -36.10
C SER A 407 14.64 -0.10 -34.59
N PHE A 408 14.17 1.04 -34.05
CA PHE A 408 14.04 1.23 -32.61
C PHE A 408 13.10 0.23 -31.94
N THR A 409 13.53 -0.37 -30.84
CA THR A 409 12.82 -1.39 -30.06
C THR A 409 12.17 -0.79 -28.82
N TYR A 410 12.80 0.19 -28.17
CA TYR A 410 12.41 0.73 -26.85
C TYR A 410 11.46 1.93 -26.95
N THR A 411 10.51 1.86 -27.89
CA THR A 411 9.53 2.91 -28.16
C THR A 411 8.25 2.71 -27.35
N SER A 412 7.47 3.77 -27.14
CA SER A 412 6.21 3.71 -26.37
C SER A 412 5.17 2.72 -26.93
N ASP A 413 5.20 2.46 -28.23
CA ASP A 413 4.29 1.54 -28.94
C ASP A 413 4.77 0.08 -28.99
N LYS A 414 6.00 -0.21 -28.50
CA LYS A 414 6.62 -1.54 -28.51
C LYS A 414 6.94 -2.10 -27.10
N ARG A 415 6.50 -1.42 -26.03
CA ARG A 415 6.61 -1.88 -24.64
C ARG A 415 5.79 -3.16 -24.39
N SER A 416 6.11 -3.91 -23.32
CA SER A 416 5.29 -5.07 -22.96
C SER A 416 3.85 -4.65 -22.67
N THR A 417 2.93 -5.49 -23.14
CA THR A 417 1.50 -5.43 -22.81
C THR A 417 1.04 -6.72 -22.12
N VAL A 418 2.00 -7.52 -21.64
CA VAL A 418 1.72 -8.68 -20.81
C VAL A 418 1.53 -8.16 -19.39
N ALA A 419 0.43 -8.54 -18.76
CA ALA A 419 0.21 -8.21 -17.36
C ALA A 419 0.88 -9.26 -16.46
N PRO A 420 1.37 -8.86 -15.26
CA PRO A 420 1.86 -9.80 -14.28
C PRO A 420 0.85 -10.89 -13.95
N TRP A 421 1.33 -12.09 -13.63
CA TRP A 421 0.49 -13.24 -13.32
C TRP A 421 0.93 -13.99 -12.07
N TRP A 422 -0.06 -14.63 -11.43
CA TRP A 422 0.17 -15.49 -10.28
C TRP A 422 0.38 -16.93 -10.73
N GLU A 423 1.34 -17.61 -10.10
CA GLU A 423 1.47 -19.06 -10.19
C GLU A 423 0.60 -19.71 -9.09
N ALA A 424 1.06 -20.78 -8.44
CA ALA A 424 0.39 -21.36 -7.27
C ALA A 424 0.62 -20.50 -6.00
N ALA A 425 0.20 -19.24 -6.03
CA ALA A 425 0.30 -18.29 -4.92
C ALA A 425 -0.98 -18.27 -4.06
N ALA A 426 -0.82 -17.90 -2.79
CA ALA A 426 -1.92 -17.68 -1.86
C ALA A 426 -1.62 -16.50 -0.94
N VAL A 427 -2.67 -15.83 -0.46
CA VAL A 427 -2.56 -14.91 0.67
C VAL A 427 -2.43 -15.73 1.96
N ALA A 428 -1.44 -15.42 2.79
CA ALA A 428 -1.21 -16.03 4.09
C ALA A 428 -1.19 -14.98 5.20
N ALA A 429 -1.44 -15.42 6.43
CA ALA A 429 -1.27 -14.61 7.64
C ALA A 429 -0.44 -15.37 8.68
N THR A 430 0.55 -14.70 9.27
CA THR A 430 1.31 -15.16 10.44
C THR A 430 1.14 -14.17 11.59
N ASP A 431 1.66 -14.51 12.77
CA ASP A 431 1.72 -13.61 13.94
C ASP A 431 0.36 -13.02 14.34
N VAL A 432 -0.70 -13.80 14.10
CA VAL A 432 -2.09 -13.39 14.27
C VAL A 432 -2.41 -13.14 15.74
N THR A 433 -2.82 -11.92 16.04
CA THR A 433 -3.35 -11.51 17.35
C THR A 433 -4.83 -11.15 17.23
N GLU A 434 -5.43 -10.68 18.33
CA GLU A 434 -6.81 -10.17 18.30
C GLU A 434 -6.96 -8.89 17.47
N THR A 435 -5.90 -8.11 17.24
CA THR A 435 -6.00 -6.81 16.55
C THR A 435 -4.93 -6.57 15.48
N SER A 436 -4.11 -7.59 15.18
CA SER A 436 -3.07 -7.53 14.15
C SER A 436 -2.78 -8.88 13.51
N LEU A 437 -2.09 -8.85 12.36
CA LEU A 437 -1.49 -10.01 11.70
C LEU A 437 -0.35 -9.57 10.77
N THR A 438 0.61 -10.44 10.51
CA THR A 438 1.56 -10.27 9.41
C THR A 438 0.95 -10.89 8.16
N LEU A 439 0.55 -10.05 7.20
CA LEU A 439 0.06 -10.45 5.88
C LEU A 439 1.25 -10.83 4.99
N GLY A 440 1.15 -11.93 4.24
CA GLY A 440 2.20 -12.36 3.31
C GLY A 440 1.65 -12.96 2.02
N PHE A 441 2.38 -12.79 0.92
CA PHE A 441 2.13 -13.46 -0.35
C PHE A 441 3.43 -13.67 -1.15
N ASP A 442 3.46 -14.67 -2.02
CA ASP A 442 4.53 -14.85 -3.01
C ASP A 442 4.46 -13.72 -4.05
N GLN A 443 5.60 -13.28 -4.58
CA GLN A 443 5.59 -12.30 -5.68
C GLN A 443 4.96 -12.87 -6.95
N ALA A 444 4.24 -12.02 -7.68
CA ALA A 444 3.79 -12.33 -9.02
C ALA A 444 4.99 -12.55 -9.96
N ARG A 445 4.75 -13.26 -11.05
CA ARG A 445 5.66 -13.35 -12.18
C ARG A 445 5.29 -12.29 -13.20
N ASP A 446 6.27 -11.87 -13.97
CA ASP A 446 6.07 -11.02 -15.13
C ASP A 446 7.09 -11.37 -16.22
N ASP A 447 6.84 -11.02 -17.48
CA ASP A 447 7.85 -11.20 -18.54
C ASP A 447 8.92 -10.11 -18.51
N GLU A 448 8.63 -9.01 -17.82
CA GLU A 448 9.55 -8.03 -17.27
C GLU A 448 9.63 -8.17 -15.72
N LEU A 449 9.50 -7.07 -14.98
CA LEU A 449 9.63 -7.02 -13.53
C LEU A 449 8.38 -6.37 -12.93
N VAL A 450 7.81 -6.99 -11.89
CA VAL A 450 6.72 -6.38 -11.12
C VAL A 450 7.28 -5.16 -10.39
N ASN A 451 6.74 -3.99 -10.67
CA ASN A 451 7.14 -2.72 -10.07
C ASN A 451 6.52 -2.53 -8.68
N TYR A 452 5.21 -2.79 -8.54
CA TYR A 452 4.51 -2.62 -7.27
C TYR A 452 3.27 -3.49 -7.13
N TYR A 453 2.72 -3.51 -5.91
CA TYR A 453 1.48 -4.18 -5.56
C TYR A 453 0.49 -3.18 -4.95
N GLU A 454 -0.78 -3.30 -5.32
CA GLU A 454 -1.90 -2.69 -4.62
C GLU A 454 -2.61 -3.77 -3.80
N VAL A 455 -2.71 -3.55 -2.48
CA VAL A 455 -3.28 -4.49 -1.52
C VAL A 455 -4.52 -3.84 -0.91
N THR A 456 -5.67 -4.48 -1.14
CA THR A 456 -6.96 -4.09 -0.57
C THR A 456 -7.39 -5.09 0.49
N ILE A 457 -7.71 -4.59 1.69
CA ILE A 457 -8.26 -5.34 2.81
C ILE A 457 -9.69 -4.82 3.05
N THR A 458 -10.66 -5.72 3.12
CA THR A 458 -12.08 -5.37 3.36
C THR A 458 -12.68 -6.33 4.38
N ASP A 459 -13.78 -5.94 5.01
CA ASP A 459 -14.56 -6.87 5.83
C ASP A 459 -15.32 -7.92 4.99
N GLY A 460 -16.00 -8.86 5.64
CA GLY A 460 -16.83 -9.88 4.98
C GLY A 460 -18.00 -9.35 4.13
N SER A 461 -18.29 -8.03 4.17
CA SER A 461 -19.29 -7.37 3.32
C SER A 461 -18.66 -6.54 2.18
N GLY A 462 -17.33 -6.56 2.05
CA GLY A 462 -16.59 -5.79 1.03
C GLY A 462 -16.43 -4.30 1.37
N ARG A 463 -16.69 -3.89 2.61
CA ARG A 463 -16.44 -2.50 3.05
C ARG A 463 -14.94 -2.31 3.36
N PRO A 464 -14.34 -1.16 2.99
CA PRO A 464 -13.03 -0.75 3.48
C PRO A 464 -12.93 -0.86 5.00
N VAL A 465 -11.75 -1.22 5.50
CA VAL A 465 -11.47 -1.27 6.93
C VAL A 465 -10.28 -0.37 7.26
N PRO A 466 -10.33 0.39 8.37
CA PRO A 466 -9.18 1.17 8.83
C PRO A 466 -8.14 0.25 9.47
N PHE A 467 -6.87 0.43 9.09
CA PHE A 467 -5.73 -0.24 9.70
C PHE A 467 -4.46 0.63 9.59
N THR A 468 -3.42 0.28 10.32
CA THR A 468 -2.06 0.70 9.98
C THR A 468 -1.32 -0.45 9.31
N ALA A 469 -0.44 -0.13 8.37
CA ALA A 469 0.43 -1.10 7.71
C ALA A 469 1.88 -0.63 7.68
N ASN A 470 2.81 -1.56 7.85
CA ASN A 470 4.23 -1.38 7.59
C ASN A 470 4.78 -2.60 6.83
N GLN A 471 5.80 -2.41 5.97
CA GLN A 471 6.36 -3.51 5.20
C GLN A 471 7.39 -4.30 6.04
N VAL A 472 7.41 -5.61 5.88
CA VAL A 472 8.24 -6.53 6.66
C VAL A 472 9.21 -7.28 5.72
N PRO A 473 10.53 -7.23 5.96
CA PRO A 473 11.20 -6.41 6.98
C PRO A 473 11.16 -4.90 6.64
N ASP A 474 11.21 -4.08 7.70
CA ASP A 474 11.27 -2.62 7.60
C ASP A 474 12.74 -2.16 7.63
N PHE A 475 13.17 -1.57 6.53
CA PHE A 475 14.55 -1.12 6.32
C PHE A 475 14.76 0.34 6.74
N GLY A 476 13.69 1.12 6.93
CA GLY A 476 13.76 2.53 7.34
C GLY A 476 13.40 2.77 8.80
N LYS A 477 12.91 1.76 9.53
CA LYS A 477 12.22 1.91 10.83
C LYS A 477 11.08 2.93 10.73
N ASN A 478 10.36 2.86 9.61
CA ASN A 478 9.27 3.75 9.28
C ASN A 478 8.13 3.58 10.30
N ALA A 479 7.46 4.68 10.64
CA ALA A 479 6.24 4.60 11.41
C ALA A 479 5.15 3.89 10.56
N PRO A 480 4.38 2.94 11.12
CA PRO A 480 3.25 2.33 10.43
C PRO A 480 2.28 3.40 9.92
N LYS A 481 1.88 3.29 8.67
CA LYS A 481 1.06 4.29 7.99
C LYS A 481 -0.40 3.86 8.02
N SER A 482 -1.30 4.80 8.32
CA SER A 482 -2.75 4.55 8.35
C SER A 482 -3.36 4.51 6.95
N PHE A 483 -4.25 3.55 6.73
CA PHE A 483 -5.01 3.37 5.49
C PHE A 483 -6.47 3.04 5.82
N ASP A 484 -7.35 3.26 4.85
CA ASP A 484 -8.74 2.79 4.88
C ASP A 484 -8.97 1.93 3.63
N GLY A 485 -9.06 0.62 3.83
CA GLY A 485 -9.19 -0.38 2.78
C GLY A 485 -7.88 -0.71 2.04
N THR A 486 -7.28 0.26 1.35
CA THR A 486 -6.25 -0.03 0.33
C THR A 486 -4.93 0.67 0.60
N PHE A 487 -3.82 -0.03 0.35
CA PHE A 487 -2.47 0.54 0.29
C PHE A 487 -1.72 0.05 -0.95
N LYS A 488 -0.63 0.74 -1.30
CA LYS A 488 0.34 0.30 -2.30
C LYS A 488 1.70 0.05 -1.66
N ALA A 489 2.46 -0.87 -2.22
CA ALA A 489 3.81 -1.17 -1.76
C ALA A 489 4.71 -1.49 -2.95
N TYR A 490 5.92 -0.92 -2.93
CA TYR A 490 6.92 -1.21 -3.96
C TYR A 490 7.36 -2.68 -3.88
N SER A 491 7.63 -3.25 -5.04
CA SER A 491 8.09 -4.62 -5.19
C SER A 491 9.49 -4.81 -4.60
N ARG A 492 9.84 -6.04 -4.21
CA ARG A 492 11.08 -6.32 -3.47
C ARG A 492 12.14 -7.10 -4.28
N PHE A 493 11.94 -7.30 -5.58
CA PHE A 493 12.89 -7.99 -6.50
C PHE A 493 14.36 -7.54 -6.40
N PHE A 494 14.61 -6.32 -5.93
CA PHE A 494 15.93 -5.69 -5.80
C PHE A 494 16.44 -5.60 -4.35
N MET A 495 15.76 -6.22 -3.38
CA MET A 495 16.06 -6.12 -1.95
C MET A 495 16.15 -7.50 -1.31
N THR A 496 17.02 -7.65 -0.30
CA THR A 496 17.20 -8.90 0.45
C THR A 496 16.75 -8.72 1.91
N PRO A 497 15.87 -9.58 2.47
CA PRO A 497 15.17 -10.68 1.81
C PRO A 497 14.05 -10.21 0.87
N ASN A 498 13.87 -10.96 -0.21
CA ASN A 498 12.95 -10.64 -1.30
C ASN A 498 11.53 -11.15 -1.00
N THR A 499 10.85 -10.53 -0.02
CA THR A 499 9.55 -10.98 0.52
C THR A 499 8.49 -9.88 0.52
N MET A 500 7.24 -10.23 0.19
CA MET A 500 6.09 -9.33 0.31
C MET A 500 5.34 -9.60 1.63
N GLY A 501 5.95 -9.17 2.75
CA GLY A 501 5.35 -9.21 4.08
C GLY A 501 4.86 -7.83 4.53
N PHE A 502 3.77 -7.76 5.28
CA PHE A 502 3.21 -6.53 5.84
C PHE A 502 2.64 -6.77 7.25
N ASP A 503 3.12 -6.02 8.24
CA ASP A 503 2.49 -5.99 9.57
C ASP A 503 1.26 -5.08 9.50
N ILE A 504 0.08 -5.66 9.73
CA ILE A 504 -1.22 -5.00 9.69
C ILE A 504 -1.77 -4.92 11.12
N GLN A 505 -2.04 -3.72 11.61
CA GLN A 505 -2.53 -3.48 12.98
C GLN A 505 -3.81 -2.63 13.00
N GLY A 506 -4.54 -2.66 14.12
CA GLY A 506 -5.79 -1.92 14.30
C GLY A 506 -7.04 -2.64 13.80
N LEU A 507 -6.91 -3.92 13.44
CA LEU A 507 -8.02 -4.80 13.07
C LEU A 507 -8.90 -5.12 14.29
N GLN A 508 -10.14 -5.52 14.05
CA GLN A 508 -11.07 -6.00 15.08
C GLN A 508 -10.85 -7.49 15.39
N PRO A 509 -11.08 -7.93 16.65
CA PRO A 509 -11.00 -9.33 17.05
C PRO A 509 -11.97 -10.27 16.33
N ALA A 510 -11.55 -11.52 16.21
CA ALA A 510 -12.33 -12.68 15.76
C ALA A 510 -13.02 -12.52 14.39
N LYS A 511 -12.49 -11.66 13.50
CA LYS A 511 -13.15 -11.21 12.27
C LYS A 511 -12.39 -11.70 11.03
N ASN A 512 -13.14 -12.17 10.03
CA ASN A 512 -12.62 -12.47 8.71
C ASN A 512 -12.50 -11.19 7.86
N TYR A 513 -11.38 -11.06 7.15
CA TYR A 513 -11.10 -10.00 6.18
C TYR A 513 -10.82 -10.60 4.81
N THR A 514 -11.40 -10.01 3.77
CA THR A 514 -11.07 -10.35 2.38
C THR A 514 -9.90 -9.49 1.94
N VAL A 515 -8.83 -10.15 1.49
CA VAL A 515 -7.64 -9.52 0.94
C VAL A 515 -7.63 -9.73 -0.57
N SER A 516 -7.36 -8.67 -1.32
CA SER A 516 -7.14 -8.70 -2.76
C SER A 516 -5.83 -7.99 -3.08
N VAL A 517 -4.95 -8.66 -3.83
CA VAL A 517 -3.62 -8.16 -4.21
C VAL A 517 -3.55 -8.08 -5.74
N THR A 518 -3.29 -6.89 -6.26
CA THR A 518 -3.06 -6.65 -7.70
C THR A 518 -1.60 -6.27 -7.90
N ALA A 519 -0.88 -7.01 -8.74
CA ALA A 519 0.48 -6.70 -9.16
C ALA A 519 0.48 -5.83 -10.43
N PHE A 520 1.44 -4.90 -10.51
CA PHE A 520 1.64 -3.99 -11.63
C PHE A 520 3.11 -4.01 -12.07
N ASP A 521 3.36 -4.07 -13.37
CA ASP A 521 4.69 -3.92 -13.97
C ASP A 521 5.10 -2.43 -14.12
N ASP A 522 6.25 -2.18 -14.74
CA ASP A 522 6.73 -0.82 -15.03
C ASP A 522 5.78 -0.06 -15.99
N PHE A 523 5.12 -0.76 -16.91
CA PHE A 523 4.21 -0.17 -17.91
C PHE A 523 2.75 -0.04 -17.45
N GLN A 524 2.48 -0.32 -16.17
CA GLN A 524 1.17 -0.25 -15.51
C GLN A 524 0.14 -1.29 -16.03
N ASN A 525 0.60 -2.38 -16.65
CA ASN A 525 -0.25 -3.55 -16.89
C ASN A 525 -0.59 -4.21 -15.55
N ALA A 526 -1.88 -4.47 -15.32
CA ALA A 526 -2.39 -4.96 -14.04
C ALA A 526 -2.74 -6.45 -14.08
N SER A 527 -2.26 -7.21 -13.09
CA SER A 527 -2.59 -8.64 -12.94
C SER A 527 -4.09 -8.88 -12.71
N THR A 528 -4.56 -10.10 -12.96
CA THR A 528 -5.81 -10.56 -12.32
C THR A 528 -5.55 -10.65 -10.81
N PRO A 529 -6.38 -10.07 -9.93
CA PRO A 529 -6.05 -10.00 -8.50
C PRO A 529 -5.96 -11.38 -7.82
N LEU A 530 -4.95 -11.57 -6.98
CA LEU A 530 -4.88 -12.69 -6.04
C LEU A 530 -5.80 -12.39 -4.85
N THR A 531 -6.80 -13.23 -4.62
CA THR A 531 -7.79 -13.05 -3.54
C THR A 531 -7.66 -14.15 -2.49
N GLY A 532 -7.76 -13.78 -1.21
CA GLY A 532 -7.80 -14.71 -0.09
C GLY A 532 -8.53 -14.14 1.12
N THR A 533 -8.73 -14.97 2.14
CA THR A 533 -9.35 -14.56 3.42
C THR A 533 -8.35 -14.77 4.54
N VAL A 534 -8.21 -13.77 5.42
CA VAL A 534 -7.43 -13.85 6.66
C VAL A 534 -8.33 -13.58 7.85
N ARG A 535 -7.97 -14.08 9.04
CA ARG A 535 -8.77 -13.91 10.26
C ARG A 535 -7.89 -13.45 11.43
N THR A 536 -8.39 -12.51 12.23
CA THR A 536 -7.82 -12.19 13.56
C THR A 536 -8.19 -13.23 14.61
N ALA A 537 -7.39 -13.33 15.67
CA ALA A 537 -7.67 -14.17 16.83
C ALA A 537 -8.73 -13.55 17.75
N GLY A 538 -9.06 -14.24 18.84
CA GLY A 538 -10.06 -13.82 19.83
C GLY A 538 -11.40 -14.54 19.69
N THR A 539 -12.40 -14.09 20.44
CA THR A 539 -13.76 -14.65 20.44
C THR A 539 -14.76 -13.57 20.01
N LEU A 540 -15.79 -13.95 19.26
CA LEU A 540 -16.91 -13.05 18.97
C LEU A 540 -17.81 -12.94 20.20
N GLU A 541 -18.11 -11.71 20.63
CA GLU A 541 -19.12 -11.42 21.63
C GLU A 541 -20.37 -10.85 20.96
N PHE A 542 -21.55 -11.44 21.26
CA PHE A 542 -22.80 -10.89 20.78
C PHE A 542 -23.07 -9.54 21.49
N PRO A 543 -23.42 -8.46 20.77
CA PRO A 543 -23.63 -7.16 21.38
C PRO A 543 -24.78 -7.14 22.39
N VAL A 544 -24.86 -6.08 23.18
CA VAL A 544 -26.01 -5.79 24.06
C VAL A 544 -26.81 -4.64 23.42
N PHE A 545 -28.13 -4.77 23.38
CA PHE A 545 -29.01 -3.67 22.96
C PHE A 545 -29.04 -2.60 24.06
N PRO A 546 -28.84 -1.30 23.75
CA PRO A 546 -28.93 -0.24 24.74
C PRO A 546 -30.38 -0.11 25.24
N GLU A 547 -30.54 0.10 26.55
CA GLU A 547 -31.83 0.44 27.14
C GLU A 547 -31.91 1.97 27.28
N THR A 548 -32.87 2.59 26.60
CA THR A 548 -33.09 4.03 26.63
C THR A 548 -33.63 4.47 28.01
N PRO A 549 -32.98 5.38 28.75
CA PRO A 549 -33.51 5.91 30.01
C PRO A 549 -34.82 6.69 29.79
N GLU A 550 -35.71 6.70 30.80
CA GLU A 550 -36.92 7.52 30.76
C GLU A 550 -36.55 9.02 30.82
N ALA A 551 -37.10 9.82 29.90
CA ALA A 551 -36.79 11.25 29.83
C ALA A 551 -37.32 12.00 31.08
N PRO A 552 -36.53 12.93 31.67
CA PRO A 552 -36.90 13.68 32.86
C PRO A 552 -38.06 14.65 32.59
N GLY A 553 -39.26 14.30 33.05
CA GLY A 553 -40.42 15.19 33.02
C GLY A 553 -40.37 16.32 34.05
N GLY A 554 -41.37 17.21 34.00
CA GLY A 554 -41.51 18.31 34.96
C GLY A 554 -40.95 19.65 34.48
N GLU A 555 -40.70 19.76 33.18
CA GLU A 555 -40.34 20.98 32.49
C GLU A 555 -41.43 22.06 32.64
N PHE A 556 -41.02 23.31 32.85
CA PHE A 556 -41.94 24.46 32.97
C PHE A 556 -42.25 25.09 31.60
N LEU A 557 -41.35 24.90 30.63
CA LEU A 557 -41.49 25.28 29.23
C LEU A 557 -41.15 24.06 28.37
N ASN A 558 -41.98 23.78 27.36
CA ASN A 558 -41.75 22.73 26.37
C ASN A 558 -42.26 23.22 25.01
N LEU A 559 -41.35 23.38 24.04
CA LEU A 559 -41.63 23.85 22.69
C LEU A 559 -41.07 22.84 21.68
N ALA A 560 -41.96 21.98 21.17
CA ALA A 560 -41.62 20.95 20.18
C ALA A 560 -41.46 21.51 18.74
N PHE A 561 -41.90 22.73 18.48
CA PHE A 561 -41.77 23.42 17.17
C PHE A 561 -42.41 22.73 15.94
N GLU A 562 -43.38 21.83 16.17
CA GLU A 562 -44.17 21.13 15.16
C GLU A 562 -45.16 22.04 14.40
N GLY A 563 -44.64 23.01 13.66
CA GLY A 563 -45.39 23.98 12.88
C GLY A 563 -45.94 25.19 13.67
N ASP A 564 -45.74 25.23 14.99
CA ASP A 564 -46.12 26.35 15.86
C ASP A 564 -45.13 26.61 17.02
N VAL A 565 -45.49 27.53 17.92
CA VAL A 565 -44.75 27.83 19.16
C VAL A 565 -45.60 27.56 20.42
N THR A 566 -46.43 26.52 20.37
CA THR A 566 -47.30 26.11 21.48
C THR A 566 -46.46 25.57 22.62
N ASP A 567 -46.49 26.26 23.76
CA ASP A 567 -45.87 25.82 25.01
C ASP A 567 -46.73 24.74 25.67
N THR A 568 -46.20 23.53 25.82
CA THR A 568 -46.85 22.41 26.51
C THR A 568 -46.29 22.19 27.93
N GLY A 569 -45.33 23.02 28.36
CA GLY A 569 -44.70 22.93 29.67
C GLY A 569 -45.65 23.28 30.82
N SER A 570 -45.29 22.85 32.03
CA SER A 570 -46.17 22.96 33.21
C SER A 570 -46.55 24.40 33.62
N ALA A 571 -45.81 25.42 33.19
CA ALA A 571 -46.13 26.83 33.43
C ALA A 571 -46.90 27.52 32.29
N ALA A 572 -47.13 26.85 31.16
CA ALA A 572 -47.68 27.44 29.93
C ALA A 572 -49.00 28.21 30.15
N ALA A 573 -49.88 27.72 31.02
CA ALA A 573 -51.17 28.35 31.31
C ALA A 573 -51.09 29.74 31.98
N ALA A 574 -49.97 30.06 32.63
CA ALA A 574 -49.72 31.36 33.28
C ALA A 574 -48.71 32.23 32.51
N ALA A 575 -47.99 31.64 31.55
CA ALA A 575 -46.91 32.30 30.83
C ALA A 575 -47.41 33.14 29.64
N PRO A 576 -46.63 34.15 29.20
CA PRO A 576 -46.85 34.78 27.90
C PRO A 576 -46.61 33.78 26.76
N VAL A 577 -47.52 33.79 25.78
CA VAL A 577 -47.35 33.05 24.51
C VAL A 577 -46.07 33.54 23.82
N PRO A 578 -45.14 32.63 23.41
CA PRO A 578 -43.94 33.00 22.66
C PRO A 578 -44.27 33.76 21.37
N LYS A 579 -43.43 34.72 20.99
CA LYS A 579 -43.69 35.61 19.84
C LYS A 579 -42.56 35.56 18.82
N PRO A 580 -42.79 35.01 17.61
CA PRO A 580 -41.84 35.15 16.52
C PRO A 580 -41.74 36.62 16.09
N VAL A 581 -40.53 37.10 15.84
CA VAL A 581 -40.22 38.44 15.34
C VAL A 581 -39.26 38.30 14.16
N GLY A 582 -39.49 39.06 13.09
CA GLY A 582 -38.65 39.02 11.89
C GLY A 582 -38.88 37.76 11.05
N ALA A 583 -37.80 37.18 10.52
CA ALA A 583 -37.86 35.96 9.72
C ALA A 583 -37.86 34.72 10.63
N VAL A 584 -39.05 34.23 10.98
CA VAL A 584 -39.25 32.95 11.67
C VAL A 584 -40.18 32.08 10.83
N SER A 585 -39.84 30.80 10.67
CA SER A 585 -40.56 29.83 9.82
C SER A 585 -40.38 28.41 10.35
N TYR A 586 -41.00 27.41 9.71
CA TYR A 586 -40.84 26.00 10.06
C TYR A 586 -40.33 25.20 8.88
N VAL A 587 -39.48 24.22 9.16
CA VAL A 587 -38.81 23.38 8.17
C VAL A 587 -38.90 21.93 8.60
N ALA A 588 -38.93 20.99 7.65
CA ALA A 588 -38.80 19.58 7.99
C ALA A 588 -37.43 19.35 8.65
N THR A 589 -37.39 18.60 9.75
CA THR A 589 -36.14 18.29 10.44
C THR A 589 -35.28 17.36 9.59
N ASP A 590 -33.98 17.64 9.50
CA ASP A 590 -32.96 16.75 8.94
C ASP A 590 -32.01 16.20 10.02
N ARG A 591 -32.48 16.19 11.28
CA ARG A 591 -31.88 15.48 12.41
C ARG A 591 -32.05 13.97 12.20
N ALA A 592 -30.96 13.21 12.25
CA ALA A 592 -30.98 11.76 12.12
C ALA A 592 -31.89 11.12 13.20
N GLY A 593 -32.67 10.10 12.82
CA GLY A 593 -33.62 9.43 13.73
C GLY A 593 -34.88 10.22 14.09
N ALA A 594 -34.99 11.50 13.70
CA ALA A 594 -36.15 12.35 14.00
C ALA A 594 -37.08 12.51 12.78
N ALA A 595 -38.37 12.74 13.06
CA ALA A 595 -39.38 13.11 12.07
C ALA A 595 -40.28 14.20 12.65
N GLY A 596 -40.60 15.22 11.85
CA GLY A 596 -41.34 16.40 12.34
C GLY A 596 -40.84 17.70 11.71
N GLN A 597 -41.09 18.81 12.41
CA GLN A 597 -40.64 20.14 12.02
C GLN A 597 -39.83 20.85 13.10
N ALA A 598 -38.79 21.57 12.66
CA ALA A 598 -38.03 22.50 13.50
C ALA A 598 -38.40 23.96 13.21
N VAL A 599 -38.21 24.85 14.19
CA VAL A 599 -38.32 26.30 13.97
C VAL A 599 -37.02 26.83 13.37
N ARG A 600 -37.13 27.56 12.25
CA ARG A 600 -36.02 28.27 11.61
C ARG A 600 -36.06 29.76 11.94
N ILE A 601 -35.00 30.24 12.59
CA ILE A 601 -34.73 31.66 12.83
C ILE A 601 -33.74 32.16 11.76
N GLY A 602 -34.13 33.20 11.03
CA GLY A 602 -33.26 33.84 10.02
C GLY A 602 -32.06 34.57 10.65
N ALA A 603 -31.00 34.77 9.88
CA ALA A 603 -29.77 35.40 10.37
C ALA A 603 -29.95 36.88 10.82
N GLY A 604 -29.17 37.27 11.82
CA GLY A 604 -29.05 38.65 12.30
C GLY A 604 -30.13 39.09 13.29
N ALA A 605 -29.81 40.11 14.10
CA ALA A 605 -30.60 40.55 15.26
C ALA A 605 -32.04 41.05 14.98
N GLY A 606 -32.47 41.10 13.72
CA GLY A 606 -33.84 41.42 13.33
C GLY A 606 -34.82 40.24 13.43
N SER A 607 -34.31 39.01 13.54
CA SER A 607 -35.11 37.77 13.59
C SER A 607 -34.84 37.02 14.90
N TYR A 608 -35.89 36.71 15.66
CA TYR A 608 -35.77 36.00 16.95
C TYR A 608 -37.14 35.49 17.44
N LEU A 609 -37.13 34.59 18.42
CA LEU A 609 -38.31 34.19 19.19
C LEU A 609 -38.24 34.81 20.59
N ASP A 610 -39.27 35.59 20.96
CA ASP A 610 -39.39 36.20 22.30
C ASP A 610 -40.25 35.32 23.20
N LEU A 611 -39.65 34.66 24.20
CA LEU A 611 -40.34 33.75 25.13
C LEU A 611 -41.14 34.49 26.22
N GLY A 612 -41.11 35.83 26.20
CA GLY A 612 -41.83 36.70 27.12
C GLY A 612 -41.14 36.89 28.48
N SER A 613 -41.77 37.72 29.31
CA SER A 613 -41.37 37.91 30.70
C SER A 613 -42.00 36.83 31.56
N ARG A 614 -41.16 35.95 32.14
CA ARG A 614 -41.56 34.80 32.95
C ARG A 614 -40.85 34.83 34.31
N PRO A 615 -41.53 34.60 35.46
CA PRO A 615 -40.90 34.51 36.79
C PRO A 615 -39.80 33.44 36.89
N GLU A 616 -39.86 32.43 36.02
CA GLU A 616 -38.89 31.33 35.89
C GLU A 616 -37.57 31.80 35.28
N PHE A 617 -37.56 32.87 34.47
CA PHE A 617 -36.34 33.46 33.91
C PHE A 617 -35.66 34.47 34.85
N ASP A 618 -36.33 34.89 35.93
CA ASP A 618 -35.75 35.73 36.97
C ASP A 618 -35.03 34.86 38.01
N LEU A 619 -33.81 34.45 37.70
CA LEU A 619 -33.07 33.44 38.49
C LEU A 619 -32.59 33.93 39.87
N GLY A 620 -32.59 35.23 40.14
CA GLY A 620 -32.11 35.77 41.41
C GLY A 620 -30.69 35.30 41.77
N ALA A 621 -30.43 35.16 43.07
CA ALA A 621 -29.17 34.64 43.60
C ALA A 621 -29.22 33.12 43.92
N ASP A 622 -30.40 32.51 43.84
CA ASP A 622 -30.73 31.26 44.54
C ASP A 622 -31.57 30.26 43.72
N LYS A 623 -32.07 30.61 42.53
CA LYS A 623 -32.77 29.64 41.66
C LYS A 623 -31.82 28.89 40.75
N ASP A 624 -32.12 27.61 40.57
CA ASP A 624 -31.54 26.74 39.56
C ASP A 624 -32.24 26.93 38.20
N LEU A 625 -31.59 26.46 37.13
CA LEU A 625 -32.16 26.39 35.79
C LEU A 625 -31.50 25.25 35.00
N THR A 626 -32.29 24.54 34.20
CA THR A 626 -31.78 23.81 33.03
C THR A 626 -32.47 24.30 31.77
N ILE A 627 -31.71 24.46 30.70
CA ILE A 627 -32.20 24.68 29.33
C ILE A 627 -31.64 23.54 28.47
N SER A 628 -32.48 22.82 27.74
CA SER A 628 -32.06 21.83 26.73
C SER A 628 -32.80 22.10 25.42
N PHE A 629 -32.11 21.93 24.29
CA PHE A 629 -32.69 22.00 22.95
C PHE A 629 -31.79 21.30 21.94
N TRP A 630 -32.37 20.87 20.83
CA TRP A 630 -31.63 20.51 19.63
C TRP A 630 -31.47 21.75 18.74
N THR A 631 -30.29 21.97 18.17
CA THR A 631 -30.06 23.09 17.25
C THR A 631 -29.11 22.74 16.13
N LYS A 632 -29.30 23.41 14.99
CA LYS A 632 -28.39 23.45 13.85
C LYS A 632 -28.11 24.92 13.54
N VAL A 633 -26.92 25.39 13.89
CA VAL A 633 -26.54 26.80 13.69
C VAL A 633 -26.20 27.02 12.22
N THR A 634 -27.02 27.81 11.52
CA THR A 634 -26.95 28.02 10.07
C THR A 634 -26.25 29.33 9.66
N ALA A 635 -26.16 30.30 10.56
CA ALA A 635 -25.38 31.53 10.37
C ALA A 635 -25.00 32.16 11.71
N VAL A 636 -23.72 32.37 11.98
CA VAL A 636 -23.26 32.98 13.23
C VAL A 636 -22.03 33.86 13.00
N ASP A 637 -22.09 35.12 13.46
CA ASP A 637 -20.99 36.08 13.37
C ASP A 637 -20.62 36.64 14.75
N GLY A 638 -19.35 36.45 15.14
CA GLY A 638 -18.78 36.87 16.42
C GLY A 638 -19.69 36.66 17.62
N TYR A 639 -20.24 37.75 18.17
CA TYR A 639 -21.03 37.78 19.41
C TYR A 639 -22.48 37.28 19.27
N ALA A 640 -22.92 36.82 18.10
CA ALA A 640 -24.30 36.41 17.83
C ALA A 640 -24.82 35.32 18.80
N ALA A 641 -25.91 35.60 19.52
CA ALA A 641 -26.42 34.71 20.56
C ALA A 641 -27.45 33.69 20.04
N ILE A 642 -27.31 32.45 20.50
CA ILE A 642 -28.23 31.33 20.27
C ILE A 642 -29.44 31.44 21.19
N ILE A 643 -29.21 31.65 22.49
CA ILE A 643 -30.26 31.89 23.49
C ILE A 643 -29.72 32.79 24.61
N SER A 644 -30.52 33.77 25.06
CA SER A 644 -30.05 34.82 25.97
C SER A 644 -31.17 35.54 26.69
N ASN A 645 -30.96 35.87 27.97
CA ASN A 645 -31.71 36.90 28.69
C ASN A 645 -30.79 38.04 29.17
N LYS A 646 -29.60 38.18 28.58
CA LYS A 646 -28.53 39.08 29.03
C LYS A 646 -28.31 40.21 28.04
N ASN A 647 -27.97 41.39 28.53
CA ASN A 647 -27.41 42.44 27.69
C ASN A 647 -25.95 42.08 27.38
N TRP A 648 -25.71 41.44 26.24
CA TRP A 648 -24.43 40.76 25.95
C TRP A 648 -23.25 41.70 25.69
N ALA A 649 -23.50 43.02 25.61
CA ALA A 649 -22.45 44.02 25.38
C ALA A 649 -21.29 44.00 26.40
N ASN A 650 -21.43 43.36 27.58
CA ASN A 650 -20.31 42.99 28.46
C ASN A 650 -20.63 41.68 29.20
N TRP A 651 -19.64 40.80 29.34
CA TRP A 651 -19.72 39.47 29.95
C TRP A 651 -20.22 39.42 31.40
N TYR A 652 -19.87 40.41 32.23
CA TYR A 652 -20.24 40.46 33.66
C TYR A 652 -21.65 41.01 33.91
N ARG A 653 -22.41 41.43 32.89
CA ARG A 653 -23.77 41.97 33.05
C ARG A 653 -24.76 40.90 33.53
N SER A 654 -25.77 41.33 34.27
CA SER A 654 -26.81 40.47 34.84
C SER A 654 -27.50 39.61 33.77
N GLY A 655 -27.60 38.29 34.01
CA GLY A 655 -28.26 37.32 33.13
C GLY A 655 -27.31 36.30 32.47
N ILE A 656 -27.90 35.42 31.66
CA ILE A 656 -27.23 34.31 30.97
C ILE A 656 -27.26 34.47 29.44
N ASN A 657 -26.23 33.96 28.75
CA ASN A 657 -26.09 34.04 27.31
C ASN A 657 -25.25 32.88 26.75
N LEU A 658 -25.74 32.22 25.70
CA LEU A 658 -24.99 31.26 24.89
C LEU A 658 -24.68 31.90 23.52
N ALA A 659 -23.40 32.12 23.23
CA ALA A 659 -22.90 32.71 21.98
C ALA A 659 -21.47 32.19 21.69
N PRO A 660 -20.85 32.48 20.54
CA PRO A 660 -19.44 32.16 20.35
C PRO A 660 -18.49 32.93 21.28
N GLN A 661 -17.27 32.43 21.45
CA GLN A 661 -16.22 33.06 22.27
C GLN A 661 -15.70 34.35 21.62
N GLY A 662 -16.30 35.49 21.98
CA GLY A 662 -15.91 36.79 21.46
C GLY A 662 -16.17 36.93 19.95
N THR A 663 -15.10 36.93 19.16
CA THR A 663 -15.19 36.87 17.68
C THR A 663 -14.85 35.49 17.10
N ASP A 664 -14.42 34.53 17.94
CA ASP A 664 -14.05 33.18 17.53
C ASP A 664 -15.29 32.31 17.35
N THR A 665 -15.76 32.22 16.11
CA THR A 665 -16.93 31.41 15.74
C THR A 665 -16.65 29.91 15.70
N SER A 666 -15.43 29.46 16.02
CA SER A 666 -15.11 28.03 16.16
C SER A 666 -15.43 27.45 17.54
N LYS A 667 -15.70 28.31 18.55
CA LYS A 667 -15.92 27.90 19.94
C LYS A 667 -17.20 28.48 20.52
N LEU A 668 -17.96 27.65 21.23
CA LEU A 668 -19.16 28.08 21.95
C LEU A 668 -18.88 28.45 23.42
N GLU A 669 -19.48 29.55 23.86
CA GLU A 669 -19.28 30.20 25.16
C GLU A 669 -20.63 30.43 25.89
N PHE A 670 -20.86 29.69 26.97
CA PHE A 670 -21.95 29.97 27.93
C PHE A 670 -21.45 30.96 28.97
N THR A 671 -22.20 32.04 29.21
CA THR A 671 -21.81 33.08 30.17
C THR A 671 -22.91 33.43 31.14
N LEU A 672 -22.50 33.74 32.37
CA LEU A 672 -23.36 34.18 33.46
C LEU A 672 -22.73 35.43 34.10
N GLY A 673 -23.55 36.30 34.69
CA GLY A 673 -23.04 37.45 35.43
C GLY A 673 -24.12 38.12 36.24
N ASP A 674 -23.71 38.93 37.22
CA ASP A 674 -24.60 39.55 38.21
C ASP A 674 -24.73 41.08 38.06
N GLY A 675 -23.94 41.69 37.17
CA GLY A 675 -23.82 43.14 36.99
C GLY A 675 -22.48 43.72 37.49
N VAL A 676 -21.72 42.95 38.27
CA VAL A 676 -20.41 43.27 38.83
C VAL A 676 -19.41 42.16 38.52
N ASN A 677 -19.77 40.90 38.80
CA ASN A 677 -18.99 39.69 38.54
C ASN A 677 -19.59 38.92 37.35
N GLY A 678 -18.76 38.15 36.68
CA GLY A 678 -19.19 37.24 35.61
C GLY A 678 -18.35 35.96 35.59
N VAL A 679 -18.81 34.99 34.82
CA VAL A 679 -18.12 33.73 34.54
C VAL A 679 -18.35 33.36 33.07
N TYR A 680 -17.28 32.96 32.41
CA TYR A 680 -17.31 32.20 31.16
C TYR A 680 -17.31 30.73 31.55
N ALA A 681 -18.45 30.06 31.41
CA ALA A 681 -18.65 28.68 31.86
C ALA A 681 -18.21 27.63 30.82
N THR A 682 -17.89 28.05 29.58
CA THR A 682 -17.25 27.23 28.54
C THR A 682 -16.26 28.07 27.74
N GLY A 683 -15.38 27.39 26.98
CA GLY A 683 -14.50 28.03 25.99
C GLY A 683 -13.85 27.06 25.02
N ALA A 684 -14.40 25.85 24.86
CA ALA A 684 -13.75 24.73 24.15
C ALA A 684 -14.71 23.80 23.38
N VAL A 685 -16.03 24.09 23.34
CA VAL A 685 -16.95 23.31 22.50
C VAL A 685 -16.75 23.72 21.05
N ALA A 686 -16.01 22.89 20.32
CA ALA A 686 -15.80 23.00 18.88
C ALA A 686 -16.99 22.39 18.10
N ASN A 687 -16.99 22.55 16.77
CA ASN A 687 -17.88 21.85 15.83
C ASN A 687 -19.40 22.05 16.03
N PHE A 688 -19.84 23.03 16.82
CA PHE A 688 -21.27 23.31 17.08
C PHE A 688 -22.08 23.86 15.88
N ARG A 689 -21.51 23.86 14.67
CA ARG A 689 -22.06 24.46 13.44
C ARG A 689 -22.23 23.39 12.38
N ASP A 690 -23.07 23.69 11.39
CA ASP A 690 -23.25 22.89 10.17
C ASP A 690 -23.84 21.47 10.37
N GLY A 691 -24.10 21.06 11.63
CA GLY A 691 -24.80 19.83 12.01
C GLY A 691 -25.86 20.06 13.10
N TRP A 692 -26.66 19.03 13.40
CA TRP A 692 -27.61 19.03 14.52
C TRP A 692 -26.93 18.54 15.80
N HIS A 693 -27.10 19.28 16.89
CA HIS A 693 -26.56 18.92 18.21
C HIS A 693 -27.58 19.19 19.31
N GLN A 694 -27.57 18.37 20.36
CA GLN A 694 -28.27 18.68 21.60
C GLN A 694 -27.36 19.54 22.49
N MET A 695 -27.82 20.74 22.84
CA MET A 695 -27.13 21.62 23.77
C MET A 695 -27.93 21.69 25.06
N THR A 696 -27.30 21.37 26.19
CA THR A 696 -27.92 21.50 27.52
C THR A 696 -27.06 22.37 28.44
N LEU A 697 -27.68 23.38 29.04
CA LEU A 697 -27.06 24.36 29.94
C LEU A 697 -27.68 24.22 31.33
N THR A 698 -26.87 24.13 32.39
CA THR A 698 -27.36 24.10 33.77
C THR A 698 -26.79 25.25 34.61
N VAL A 699 -27.60 25.71 35.56
CA VAL A 699 -27.23 26.60 36.66
C VAL A 699 -27.65 25.91 37.95
N ASP A 700 -26.67 25.51 38.76
CA ASP A 700 -26.88 24.80 40.02
C ASP A 700 -26.37 25.67 41.18
N ARG A 701 -27.30 26.33 41.88
CA ARG A 701 -27.03 27.18 43.05
C ARG A 701 -26.74 26.37 44.30
N ARG A 702 -27.17 25.11 44.36
CA ARG A 702 -26.89 24.21 45.47
C ARG A 702 -25.42 23.77 45.50
N ARG A 703 -24.84 23.44 44.33
CA ARG A 703 -23.42 23.12 44.14
C ARG A 703 -22.56 24.35 43.82
N ASN A 704 -23.17 25.46 43.42
CA ASN A 704 -22.51 26.67 42.90
C ASN A 704 -21.71 26.39 41.62
N LEU A 705 -22.34 25.71 40.67
CA LEU A 705 -21.76 25.29 39.39
C LEU A 705 -22.67 25.74 38.23
N ALA A 706 -22.06 26.06 37.11
CA ALA A 706 -22.73 26.13 35.82
C ALA A 706 -22.07 25.12 34.89
N SER A 707 -22.86 24.27 34.25
CA SER A 707 -22.36 23.18 33.41
C SER A 707 -22.96 23.27 32.01
N VAL A 708 -22.20 22.82 31.02
CA VAL A 708 -22.66 22.72 29.63
C VAL A 708 -22.39 21.32 29.12
N TYR A 709 -23.40 20.76 28.49
CA TYR A 709 -23.40 19.47 27.85
C TYR A 709 -23.64 19.64 26.36
N MET A 710 -22.96 18.81 25.58
CA MET A 710 -23.08 18.70 24.13
C MET A 710 -23.32 17.23 23.82
N ASP A 711 -24.41 16.92 23.12
CA ASP A 711 -24.77 15.56 22.70
C ASP A 711 -24.74 14.55 23.87
N GLY A 712 -25.45 14.91 24.96
CA GLY A 712 -25.52 14.14 26.20
C GLY A 712 -24.27 14.19 27.10
N ALA A 713 -23.09 14.50 26.56
CA ALA A 713 -21.83 14.49 27.27
C ALA A 713 -21.51 15.82 27.97
N LEU A 714 -20.95 15.78 29.19
CA LEU A 714 -20.49 16.98 29.90
C LEU A 714 -19.26 17.57 29.20
N ALA A 715 -19.40 18.77 28.64
CA ALA A 715 -18.32 19.48 27.95
C ALA A 715 -17.48 20.35 28.91
N GLN A 716 -18.12 21.02 29.87
CA GLN A 716 -17.44 21.82 30.89
C GLN A 716 -18.34 22.03 32.11
N GLU A 717 -17.71 22.11 33.29
CA GLU A 717 -18.34 22.58 34.52
C GLU A 717 -17.48 23.71 35.13
N THR A 718 -18.10 24.80 35.59
CA THR A 718 -17.40 25.99 36.09
C THR A 718 -18.06 26.52 37.35
N SER A 719 -17.26 26.94 38.34
CA SER A 719 -17.81 27.50 39.59
C SER A 719 -18.43 28.88 39.37
N ILE A 720 -19.64 29.06 39.91
CA ILE A 720 -20.37 30.33 39.96
C ILE A 720 -20.50 30.87 41.40
N ALA A 721 -19.70 30.36 42.34
CA ALA A 721 -19.76 30.76 43.76
C ALA A 721 -19.49 32.26 44.01
N GLY A 722 -18.81 32.93 43.07
CA GLY A 722 -18.57 34.37 43.10
C GLY A 722 -19.62 35.22 42.36
N VAL A 723 -20.66 34.60 41.77
CA VAL A 723 -21.69 35.29 40.97
C VAL A 723 -22.97 35.43 41.79
N GLY A 724 -23.34 36.68 42.08
CA GLY A 724 -24.57 37.06 42.77
C GLY A 724 -25.83 36.93 41.90
N SER A 725 -26.73 37.92 42.00
CA SER A 725 -28.04 37.83 41.35
C SER A 725 -27.98 37.88 39.82
N LEU A 726 -28.48 36.85 39.14
CA LEU A 726 -28.58 36.78 37.68
C LEU A 726 -29.81 37.53 37.11
N THR A 727 -30.59 38.23 37.95
CA THR A 727 -31.76 39.02 37.53
C THR A 727 -31.37 40.11 36.52
N SER A 728 -31.66 39.90 35.24
CA SER A 728 -31.38 40.88 34.17
C SER A 728 -32.49 41.89 33.93
N GLY A 729 -33.74 41.54 34.26
CA GLY A 729 -34.94 42.30 33.89
C GLY A 729 -35.28 42.24 32.40
N LEU A 730 -34.68 41.32 31.63
CA LEU A 730 -34.92 41.11 30.20
C LEU A 730 -35.62 39.76 29.96
N ASN A 731 -36.39 39.67 28.87
CA ASN A 731 -36.98 38.40 28.43
C ASN A 731 -35.89 37.42 27.96
N MET A 732 -36.19 36.12 28.01
CA MET A 732 -35.40 35.12 27.30
C MET A 732 -35.74 35.15 25.80
N LEU A 733 -34.72 35.28 24.96
CA LEU A 733 -34.83 35.35 23.51
C LEU A 733 -34.02 34.23 22.86
N VAL A 734 -34.54 33.62 21.81
CA VAL A 734 -33.83 32.65 20.96
C VAL A 734 -33.44 33.33 19.64
N GLY A 735 -32.18 33.16 19.22
CA GLY A 735 -31.59 33.77 18.02
C GLY A 735 -31.09 35.21 18.19
N VAL A 736 -31.21 35.82 19.39
CA VAL A 736 -30.64 37.16 19.65
C VAL A 736 -30.33 37.38 21.13
N ASP A 737 -29.37 38.27 21.44
CA ASP A 737 -29.10 38.70 22.80
C ASP A 737 -30.26 39.53 23.40
N GLY A 738 -30.35 39.58 24.73
CA GLY A 738 -31.41 40.31 25.44
C GLY A 738 -31.48 41.82 25.13
N SER A 739 -30.43 42.43 24.55
CA SER A 739 -30.45 43.82 24.05
C SER A 739 -30.82 43.99 22.57
N LYS A 740 -31.08 42.88 21.85
CA LYS A 740 -31.53 42.82 20.46
C LYS A 740 -30.51 43.40 19.46
N LYS A 741 -29.23 43.07 19.67
CA LYS A 741 -28.08 43.57 18.90
C LYS A 741 -27.24 42.49 18.23
N TYR A 742 -27.08 41.33 18.87
CA TYR A 742 -26.23 40.25 18.38
C TYR A 742 -27.09 38.99 18.18
N GLY A 743 -27.30 38.54 16.94
CA GLY A 743 -28.25 37.47 16.65
C GLY A 743 -27.82 36.50 15.58
N ALA A 744 -28.10 35.21 15.83
CA ALA A 744 -27.70 34.07 15.03
C ALA A 744 -28.87 33.53 14.19
N GLY A 745 -28.57 33.05 12.99
CA GLY A 745 -29.46 32.19 12.21
C GLY A 745 -29.26 30.73 12.62
N LEU A 746 -30.36 30.03 12.86
CA LEU A 746 -30.36 28.66 13.36
C LEU A 746 -31.70 27.97 13.09
N ASP A 747 -31.66 26.64 13.04
CA ASP A 747 -32.83 25.79 13.22
C ASP A 747 -32.81 25.25 14.65
N MET A 748 -33.97 25.20 15.32
CA MET A 748 -34.10 24.68 16.69
C MET A 748 -35.30 23.74 16.80
N ASP A 749 -35.14 22.72 17.62
CA ASP A 749 -36.10 21.65 17.86
C ASP A 749 -36.09 21.31 19.37
N ASP A 750 -37.19 20.76 19.91
CA ASP A 750 -37.26 20.22 21.28
C ASP A 750 -36.81 21.19 22.42
N LEU A 751 -37.12 22.50 22.38
CA LEU A 751 -36.69 23.44 23.43
C LEU A 751 -37.46 23.23 24.74
N LYS A 752 -36.76 22.76 25.77
CA LYS A 752 -37.31 22.39 27.10
C LYS A 752 -36.53 23.07 28.22
N MET A 753 -37.21 23.46 29.31
CA MET A 753 -36.58 24.10 30.46
C MET A 753 -37.15 23.63 31.80
N TRP A 754 -36.28 23.45 32.79
CA TRP A 754 -36.61 22.98 34.15
C TRP A 754 -36.13 23.98 35.19
N SER A 755 -36.87 24.11 36.30
CA SER A 755 -36.51 24.97 37.45
C SER A 755 -35.54 24.29 38.44
N SER A 756 -34.79 23.31 37.94
CA SER A 756 -33.80 22.50 38.67
C SER A 756 -32.61 22.26 37.75
N ALA A 757 -31.42 22.10 38.32
CA ALA A 757 -30.26 21.62 37.58
C ALA A 757 -30.40 20.10 37.36
N LEU A 758 -30.55 19.66 36.10
CA LEU A 758 -30.55 18.25 35.75
C LEU A 758 -29.17 17.63 35.99
N THR A 759 -29.15 16.34 36.32
CA THR A 759 -27.91 15.57 36.48
C THR A 759 -27.34 15.15 35.13
N ALA A 760 -26.08 14.71 35.10
CA ALA A 760 -25.48 14.17 33.87
C ALA A 760 -26.22 12.92 33.34
N GLU A 761 -26.84 12.14 34.22
CA GLU A 761 -27.66 10.98 33.87
C GLU A 761 -28.97 11.41 33.20
N ASP A 762 -29.67 12.40 33.76
CA ASP A 762 -30.87 13.00 33.18
C ASP A 762 -30.60 13.59 31.77
N VAL A 763 -29.46 14.27 31.60
CA VAL A 763 -29.08 14.90 30.32
C VAL A 763 -28.66 13.86 29.27
N SER A 764 -27.96 12.81 29.68
CA SER A 764 -27.65 11.66 28.81
C SER A 764 -28.94 10.94 28.37
N GLY A 765 -29.90 10.77 29.28
CA GLY A 765 -31.23 10.23 28.98
C GLY A 765 -32.03 11.10 28.01
N LEU A 766 -32.01 12.42 28.16
CA LEU A 766 -32.61 13.36 27.21
C LEU A 766 -32.00 13.28 25.81
N PHE A 767 -30.70 12.96 25.71
CA PHE A 767 -30.03 12.79 24.42
C PHE A 767 -30.43 11.46 23.77
N ALA A 768 -30.29 10.34 24.49
CA ALA A 768 -30.65 9.01 24.00
C ALA A 768 -32.13 8.88 23.61
N ALA A 769 -33.04 9.56 24.32
CA ALA A 769 -34.46 9.58 23.94
C ALA A 769 -34.75 10.30 22.60
N GLY A 770 -33.77 11.01 22.03
CA GLY A 770 -33.85 11.71 20.75
C GLY A 770 -32.77 11.34 19.73
N ASP A 771 -31.96 10.30 19.99
CA ASP A 771 -30.91 9.77 19.09
C ASP A 771 -30.91 8.24 19.13
N THR A 772 -31.23 7.61 18.00
CA THR A 772 -31.23 6.15 17.83
C THR A 772 -29.88 5.57 17.39
N GLY A 773 -28.80 6.37 17.41
CA GLY A 773 -27.47 5.97 16.94
C GLY A 773 -26.87 4.81 17.73
N ALA A 774 -27.18 4.70 19.02
CA ALA A 774 -26.72 3.59 19.87
C ALA A 774 -27.41 2.26 19.50
N GLU A 775 -28.74 2.29 19.34
CA GLU A 775 -29.57 1.16 18.91
C GLU A 775 -29.17 0.68 17.50
N LEU A 776 -28.91 1.62 16.57
CA LEU A 776 -28.42 1.35 15.23
C LEU A 776 -27.02 0.70 15.23
N THR A 777 -26.13 1.18 16.11
CA THR A 777 -24.79 0.59 16.30
C THR A 777 -24.90 -0.85 16.84
N ALA A 778 -25.81 -1.09 17.80
CA ALA A 778 -26.03 -2.42 18.35
C ALA A 778 -26.61 -3.39 17.31
N LEU A 779 -27.60 -2.98 16.51
CA LEU A 779 -28.13 -3.79 15.41
C LEU A 779 -27.07 -4.11 14.35
N THR A 780 -26.28 -3.11 13.96
CA THR A 780 -25.20 -3.29 12.98
C THR A 780 -24.15 -4.30 13.45
N ARG A 781 -23.76 -4.24 14.75
CA ARG A 781 -22.87 -5.25 15.35
C ARG A 781 -23.51 -6.64 15.42
N ALA A 782 -24.82 -6.75 15.63
CA ALA A 782 -25.52 -8.04 15.65
C ALA A 782 -25.56 -8.68 14.24
N VAL A 783 -25.78 -7.88 13.20
CA VAL A 783 -25.68 -8.29 11.79
C VAL A 783 -24.26 -8.78 11.45
N GLU A 784 -23.23 -8.05 11.89
CA GLU A 784 -21.83 -8.45 11.68
C GLU A 784 -21.50 -9.76 12.40
N TYR A 785 -21.90 -9.91 13.67
CA TYR A 785 -21.74 -11.15 14.43
C TYR A 785 -22.38 -12.34 13.71
N ALA A 786 -23.65 -12.20 13.29
CA ALA A 786 -24.39 -13.27 12.63
C ALA A 786 -23.77 -13.67 11.28
N THR A 787 -23.24 -12.69 10.54
CA THR A 787 -22.50 -12.92 9.29
C THR A 787 -21.22 -13.72 9.55
N GLU A 788 -20.46 -13.36 10.59
CA GLU A 788 -19.22 -14.04 10.94
C GLU A 788 -19.45 -15.46 11.50
N LEU A 789 -20.55 -15.68 12.23
CA LEU A 789 -20.98 -17.01 12.65
C LEU A 789 -21.28 -17.91 11.43
N MET A 790 -21.99 -17.38 10.42
CA MET A 790 -22.25 -18.12 9.17
C MET A 790 -20.96 -18.45 8.41
N ASN A 791 -20.03 -17.50 8.27
CA ASN A 791 -18.72 -17.74 7.63
C ASN A 791 -17.91 -18.82 8.37
N THR A 792 -17.92 -18.79 9.71
CA THR A 792 -17.27 -19.79 10.55
C THR A 792 -17.90 -21.18 10.35
N HIS A 793 -19.22 -21.24 10.15
CA HIS A 793 -19.96 -22.48 9.84
C HIS A 793 -19.60 -23.04 8.46
N GLU A 794 -19.39 -22.21 7.43
CA GLU A 794 -18.95 -22.68 6.11
C GLU A 794 -17.56 -23.34 6.16
N VAL A 795 -16.61 -22.73 6.87
CA VAL A 795 -15.26 -23.30 7.07
C VAL A 795 -15.32 -24.62 7.82
N ALA A 796 -16.09 -24.69 8.91
CA ALA A 796 -16.28 -25.91 9.67
C ALA A 796 -16.99 -27.03 8.85
N ALA A 797 -17.94 -26.66 7.98
CA ALA A 797 -18.62 -27.58 7.09
C ALA A 797 -17.68 -28.18 6.03
N ALA A 798 -16.74 -27.40 5.50
CA ALA A 798 -15.66 -27.91 4.65
C ALA A 798 -14.76 -28.92 5.40
N GLY A 799 -14.52 -28.68 6.71
CA GLY A 799 -13.91 -29.64 7.63
C GLY A 799 -14.75 -30.90 7.94
N GLY A 800 -15.99 -30.96 7.46
CA GLY A 800 -16.92 -32.07 7.62
C GLY A 800 -17.80 -32.00 8.87
N GLN A 801 -17.90 -30.84 9.52
CA GLN A 801 -18.97 -30.57 10.48
C GLN A 801 -20.32 -30.48 9.74
N VAL A 802 -21.41 -30.81 10.42
CA VAL A 802 -22.77 -30.80 9.88
C VAL A 802 -23.64 -29.88 10.71
N PHE A 803 -24.31 -28.94 10.05
CA PHE A 803 -25.17 -27.93 10.66
C PHE A 803 -26.65 -28.18 10.31
N ASP A 804 -27.55 -27.72 11.17
CA ASP A 804 -28.99 -27.73 10.89
C ASP A 804 -29.34 -26.66 9.85
N ALA A 805 -29.88 -27.11 8.71
CA ALA A 805 -30.21 -26.24 7.60
C ALA A 805 -31.32 -25.22 7.92
N GLN A 806 -32.28 -25.57 8.78
CA GLN A 806 -33.39 -24.67 9.15
C GLN A 806 -32.91 -23.56 10.09
N LEU A 807 -31.99 -23.88 11.01
CA LEU A 807 -31.38 -22.88 11.90
C LEU A 807 -30.49 -21.91 11.12
N ASN A 808 -29.67 -22.40 10.21
CA ASN A 808 -28.86 -21.54 9.33
C ASN A 808 -29.73 -20.67 8.40
N GLU A 809 -30.82 -21.19 7.82
CA GLU A 809 -31.75 -20.41 7.00
C GLU A 809 -32.49 -19.33 7.84
N ALA A 810 -32.86 -19.64 9.08
CA ALA A 810 -33.46 -18.67 10.00
C ALA A 810 -32.48 -17.54 10.38
N LEU A 811 -31.20 -17.87 10.62
CA LEU A 811 -30.14 -16.90 10.90
C LEU A 811 -29.88 -15.99 9.70
N ALA A 812 -29.76 -16.55 8.48
CA ALA A 812 -29.60 -15.77 7.27
C ALA A 812 -30.78 -14.79 7.06
N ALA A 813 -32.02 -15.26 7.26
CA ALA A 813 -33.21 -14.43 7.14
C ALA A 813 -33.31 -13.34 8.24
N ALA A 814 -32.85 -13.61 9.46
CA ALA A 814 -32.78 -12.61 10.53
C ALA A 814 -31.72 -11.54 10.24
N THR A 815 -30.53 -11.97 9.81
CA THR A 815 -29.42 -11.10 9.39
C THR A 815 -29.84 -10.18 8.25
N GLN A 816 -30.53 -10.71 7.22
CA GLN A 816 -31.05 -9.89 6.12
C GLN A 816 -32.01 -8.80 6.60
N ARG A 817 -32.97 -9.11 7.48
CA ARG A 817 -33.91 -8.11 8.03
C ARG A 817 -33.18 -7.04 8.84
N GLY A 818 -32.19 -7.42 9.65
CA GLY A 818 -31.35 -6.47 10.38
C GLY A 818 -30.60 -5.54 9.42
N THR A 819 -30.02 -6.07 8.35
CA THR A 819 -29.36 -5.26 7.30
C THR A 819 -30.32 -4.28 6.65
N GLU A 820 -31.54 -4.72 6.30
CA GLU A 820 -32.57 -3.86 5.69
C GLU A 820 -32.99 -2.70 6.61
N VAL A 821 -33.10 -2.94 7.93
CA VAL A 821 -33.44 -1.90 8.91
C VAL A 821 -32.24 -0.99 9.23
N SER A 822 -31.01 -1.51 9.26
CA SER A 822 -29.80 -0.71 9.48
C SER A 822 -29.49 0.29 8.35
N VAL A 823 -30.09 0.14 7.17
CA VAL A 823 -29.92 1.07 6.03
C VAL A 823 -31.14 1.95 5.74
N ASP A 824 -32.18 1.88 6.59
CA ASP A 824 -33.29 2.84 6.56
C ASP A 824 -32.73 4.24 6.90
N PRO A 825 -33.09 5.32 6.18
CA PRO A 825 -32.68 6.67 6.52
C PRO A 825 -33.30 7.22 7.84
N ALA A 826 -34.37 6.61 8.36
CA ALA A 826 -35.02 7.02 9.61
C ALA A 826 -35.64 5.82 10.36
N PRO A 827 -34.83 4.86 10.84
CA PRO A 827 -35.33 3.65 11.49
C PRO A 827 -35.92 3.99 12.86
N SER A 828 -37.15 3.51 13.12
CA SER A 828 -37.73 3.66 14.46
C SER A 828 -36.99 2.79 15.49
N ALA A 829 -36.85 3.29 16.73
CA ALA A 829 -36.25 2.53 17.84
C ALA A 829 -36.92 1.15 18.06
N ALA A 830 -38.22 1.05 17.80
CA ALA A 830 -38.95 -0.22 17.85
C ALA A 830 -38.46 -1.21 16.77
N ALA A 831 -38.32 -0.76 15.51
CA ALA A 831 -37.82 -1.60 14.41
C ALA A 831 -36.37 -2.05 14.64
N LEU A 832 -35.52 -1.17 15.19
CA LEU A 832 -34.15 -1.52 15.59
C LEU A 832 -34.14 -2.62 16.65
N ARG A 833 -34.98 -2.48 17.70
CA ARG A 833 -35.06 -3.46 18.79
C ARG A 833 -35.63 -4.81 18.34
N GLU A 834 -36.72 -4.81 17.57
CA GLU A 834 -37.32 -6.05 17.06
C GLU A 834 -36.35 -6.81 16.14
N SER A 835 -35.61 -6.10 15.29
CA SER A 835 -34.60 -6.70 14.40
C SER A 835 -33.41 -7.26 15.18
N PHE A 836 -32.94 -6.55 16.20
CA PHE A 836 -31.84 -6.98 17.06
C PHE A 836 -32.20 -8.27 17.80
N LEU A 837 -33.37 -8.31 18.45
CA LEU A 837 -33.85 -9.50 19.18
C LEU A 837 -34.06 -10.68 18.23
N GLY A 838 -34.58 -10.44 17.03
CA GLY A 838 -34.72 -11.47 16.00
C GLY A 838 -33.40 -12.09 15.54
N ILE A 839 -32.31 -11.34 15.54
CA ILE A 839 -30.96 -11.87 15.31
C ILE A 839 -30.45 -12.62 16.55
N GLN A 840 -30.64 -12.06 17.76
CA GLN A 840 -30.21 -12.68 19.02
C GLN A 840 -30.83 -14.07 19.22
N ASP A 841 -32.13 -14.22 18.97
CA ASP A 841 -32.84 -15.50 19.05
C ASP A 841 -32.29 -16.51 18.03
N ALA A 842 -32.02 -16.07 16.79
CA ALA A 842 -31.51 -16.93 15.74
C ALA A 842 -30.06 -17.39 16.01
N VAL A 843 -29.20 -16.48 16.47
CA VAL A 843 -27.83 -16.79 16.94
C VAL A 843 -27.89 -17.81 18.08
N THR A 844 -28.69 -17.54 19.12
CA THR A 844 -28.83 -18.42 20.28
C THR A 844 -29.28 -19.83 19.88
N ALA A 845 -30.22 -19.94 18.94
CA ALA A 845 -30.68 -21.24 18.43
C ALA A 845 -29.59 -21.97 17.63
N VAL A 846 -28.83 -21.25 16.81
CA VAL A 846 -27.72 -21.78 16.00
C VAL A 846 -26.56 -22.24 16.89
N GLU A 847 -26.16 -21.48 17.90
CA GLU A 847 -25.08 -21.85 18.83
C GLU A 847 -25.47 -23.01 19.77
N ALA A 848 -26.75 -23.14 20.11
CA ALA A 848 -27.25 -24.23 20.94
C ALA A 848 -27.37 -25.58 20.20
N GLN A 849 -27.08 -25.64 18.90
CA GLN A 849 -27.18 -26.88 18.14
C GLN A 849 -26.05 -27.88 18.50
N PRO A 850 -26.31 -29.20 18.52
CA PRO A 850 -25.28 -30.19 18.81
C PRO A 850 -24.21 -30.23 17.71
N VAL A 851 -22.94 -30.16 18.09
CA VAL A 851 -21.80 -30.31 17.17
C VAL A 851 -21.80 -31.73 16.60
N ARG A 852 -21.78 -31.83 15.28
CA ARG A 852 -21.94 -33.08 14.53
C ARG A 852 -20.94 -33.19 13.41
N PHE A 853 -20.44 -34.39 13.13
CA PHE A 853 -19.52 -34.66 12.05
C PHE A 853 -20.06 -35.72 11.09
N ALA A 854 -19.82 -35.52 9.79
CA ALA A 854 -20.11 -36.51 8.77
C ALA A 854 -19.13 -37.69 8.87
N TYR A 855 -19.64 -38.90 8.67
CA TYR A 855 -18.83 -40.11 8.51
C TYR A 855 -19.02 -40.74 7.13
N ALA A 856 -17.96 -41.35 6.62
CA ALA A 856 -17.97 -42.18 5.41
C ALA A 856 -17.18 -43.47 5.65
N ALA A 857 -17.76 -44.60 5.27
CA ALA A 857 -17.24 -45.93 5.46
C ALA A 857 -17.25 -46.72 4.14
N GLN A 858 -16.14 -47.39 3.84
CA GLN A 858 -15.99 -48.25 2.67
C GLN A 858 -15.49 -49.64 3.06
N GLY A 859 -16.03 -50.66 2.40
CA GLY A 859 -15.59 -52.05 2.51
C GLY A 859 -14.97 -52.54 1.20
N ARG A 860 -13.98 -53.42 1.30
CA ARG A 860 -13.42 -54.18 0.18
C ARG A 860 -13.51 -55.67 0.49
N ASN A 861 -14.03 -56.45 -0.46
CA ASN A 861 -14.41 -57.85 -0.28
C ASN A 861 -15.54 -58.04 0.76
N GLY A 862 -16.46 -57.07 0.80
CA GLY A 862 -17.54 -56.97 1.79
C GLY A 862 -18.08 -55.54 1.86
N THR A 863 -19.22 -55.36 2.52
CA THR A 863 -19.88 -54.06 2.72
C THR A 863 -19.84 -53.61 4.17
N VAL A 864 -19.79 -52.28 4.38
CA VAL A 864 -19.89 -51.63 5.68
C VAL A 864 -21.15 -50.76 5.65
N THR A 865 -22.07 -50.95 6.60
CA THR A 865 -23.39 -50.29 6.58
C THR A 865 -23.70 -49.66 7.94
N PRO A 866 -24.12 -48.38 8.01
CA PRO A 866 -24.28 -47.43 6.91
C PRO A 866 -22.94 -46.98 6.29
N ALA A 867 -22.90 -46.83 4.97
CA ALA A 867 -21.70 -46.36 4.26
C ALA A 867 -21.45 -44.84 4.45
N THR A 868 -22.48 -44.07 4.83
CA THR A 868 -22.37 -42.65 5.18
C THR A 868 -23.40 -42.29 6.25
N GLY A 869 -23.11 -41.25 7.03
CA GLY A 869 -24.04 -40.69 8.00
C GLY A 869 -23.45 -39.52 8.77
N VAL A 870 -24.05 -39.22 9.93
CA VAL A 870 -23.67 -38.12 10.83
C VAL A 870 -23.65 -38.65 12.26
N ALA A 871 -22.71 -38.17 13.08
CA ALA A 871 -22.62 -38.49 14.50
C ALA A 871 -22.33 -37.23 15.32
N ASP A 872 -22.85 -37.18 16.56
CA ASP A 872 -22.56 -36.11 17.51
C ASP A 872 -21.09 -36.18 17.98
N GLN A 873 -20.49 -35.03 18.32
CA GLN A 873 -19.14 -34.96 18.87
C GLN A 873 -19.04 -35.74 20.21
N GLY A 874 -17.98 -36.52 20.37
CA GLY A 874 -17.80 -37.46 21.48
C GLY A 874 -18.69 -38.72 21.39
N GLY A 875 -19.60 -38.79 20.42
CA GLY A 875 -20.55 -39.87 20.25
C GLY A 875 -19.95 -41.18 19.74
N GLU A 876 -20.82 -42.17 19.56
CA GLU A 876 -20.51 -43.51 19.07
C GLU A 876 -21.11 -43.73 17.66
N ILE A 877 -20.36 -44.39 16.78
CA ILE A 877 -20.83 -44.87 15.47
C ILE A 877 -20.76 -46.41 15.48
N ARG A 878 -21.88 -47.07 15.19
CA ARG A 878 -21.93 -48.52 14.96
C ARG A 878 -22.12 -48.80 13.47
N LEU A 879 -21.24 -49.61 12.90
CA LEU A 879 -21.23 -49.97 11.48
C LEU A 879 -21.27 -51.49 11.35
N THR A 880 -22.34 -52.03 10.75
CA THR A 880 -22.44 -53.46 10.45
C THR A 880 -21.44 -53.85 9.37
N LEU A 881 -20.64 -54.87 9.66
CA LEU A 881 -19.65 -55.47 8.79
C LEU A 881 -20.25 -56.71 8.11
N SER A 882 -20.34 -56.70 6.78
CA SER A 882 -20.90 -57.81 5.99
C SER A 882 -19.87 -58.29 4.95
N PRO A 883 -19.01 -59.27 5.30
CA PRO A 883 -18.03 -59.84 4.38
C PRO A 883 -18.69 -60.50 3.16
N GLU A 884 -18.02 -60.48 2.01
CA GLU A 884 -18.42 -61.30 0.84
C GLU A 884 -18.14 -62.80 1.07
N PRO A 885 -18.80 -63.71 0.34
CA PRO A 885 -18.55 -65.15 0.47
C PRO A 885 -17.06 -65.50 0.25
N GLY A 886 -16.46 -66.16 1.24
CA GLY A 886 -15.01 -66.45 1.26
C GLY A 886 -14.18 -65.45 2.08
N PHE A 887 -14.80 -64.44 2.67
CA PHE A 887 -14.17 -63.46 3.55
C PHE A 887 -14.83 -63.44 4.94
N GLN A 888 -14.15 -62.86 5.92
CA GLN A 888 -14.56 -62.78 7.33
C GLN A 888 -14.23 -61.40 7.92
N ALA A 889 -14.97 -60.98 8.95
CA ALA A 889 -14.70 -59.73 9.68
C ALA A 889 -13.49 -59.85 10.62
N ALA A 890 -13.28 -61.02 11.23
CA ALA A 890 -12.08 -61.32 12.02
C ALA A 890 -10.81 -61.19 11.16
N ASP A 891 -9.73 -60.69 11.75
CA ASP A 891 -8.42 -60.46 11.12
C ASP A 891 -8.41 -59.45 9.94
N SER A 892 -9.52 -58.72 9.71
CA SER A 892 -9.62 -57.68 8.68
C SER A 892 -8.74 -56.47 8.97
N VAL A 893 -8.24 -55.82 7.91
CA VAL A 893 -7.48 -54.57 8.05
C VAL A 893 -8.46 -53.40 8.13
N ILE A 894 -8.53 -52.76 9.30
CA ILE A 894 -9.41 -51.63 9.57
C ILE A 894 -8.56 -50.36 9.75
N SER A 895 -8.87 -49.33 8.96
CA SER A 895 -8.30 -47.99 9.09
C SER A 895 -9.41 -47.01 9.45
N VAL A 896 -9.22 -46.27 10.54
CA VAL A 896 -10.15 -45.25 11.03
C VAL A 896 -9.40 -43.94 11.24
N SER A 897 -10.01 -42.84 10.84
CA SER A 897 -9.60 -41.49 11.24
C SER A 897 -10.82 -40.71 11.73
N GLY A 898 -10.63 -39.81 12.69
CA GLY A 898 -11.70 -38.91 13.20
C GLY A 898 -12.47 -39.41 14.42
N ALA A 899 -12.18 -40.62 14.90
CA ALA A 899 -12.64 -41.15 16.19
C ALA A 899 -11.42 -41.45 17.09
N GLU A 900 -11.61 -41.45 18.41
CA GLU A 900 -10.58 -41.76 19.41
C GLU A 900 -10.23 -43.25 19.45
N SER A 901 -11.22 -44.12 19.29
CA SER A 901 -11.04 -45.57 19.32
C SER A 901 -11.98 -46.31 18.35
N SER A 902 -11.62 -47.55 18.03
CA SER A 902 -12.37 -48.43 17.15
C SER A 902 -12.23 -49.90 17.62
N THR A 903 -13.36 -50.58 17.84
CA THR A 903 -13.42 -51.97 18.32
C THR A 903 -14.38 -52.78 17.46
N VAL A 904 -14.06 -54.03 17.15
CA VAL A 904 -14.99 -54.95 16.48
C VAL A 904 -15.75 -55.76 17.54
N GLU A 905 -17.06 -55.60 17.59
CA GLU A 905 -17.99 -56.30 18.48
C GLU A 905 -18.84 -57.28 17.65
N GLY A 906 -18.32 -58.49 17.41
CA GLY A 906 -19.02 -59.49 16.59
C GLY A 906 -19.03 -59.12 15.11
N ASP A 907 -20.20 -58.75 14.58
CA ASP A 907 -20.42 -58.24 13.22
C ASP A 907 -20.58 -56.71 13.16
N GLU A 908 -20.32 -55.98 14.25
CA GLU A 908 -20.26 -54.51 14.26
C GLU A 908 -18.83 -53.98 14.42
N LEU A 909 -18.50 -52.89 13.73
CA LEU A 909 -17.40 -51.99 14.04
C LEU A 909 -17.96 -50.80 14.82
N VAL A 910 -17.51 -50.67 16.07
CA VAL A 910 -17.90 -49.61 16.99
C VAL A 910 -16.78 -48.57 17.06
N LEU A 911 -17.10 -47.31 16.78
CA LEU A 911 -16.17 -46.18 16.85
C LEU A 911 -16.63 -45.24 17.95
N SER A 912 -15.74 -44.87 18.86
CA SER A 912 -16.09 -43.98 19.99
C SER A 912 -15.20 -42.73 20.00
N GLY A 913 -15.73 -41.62 20.51
CA GLY A 913 -14.98 -40.36 20.61
C GLY A 913 -14.85 -39.65 19.25
N VAL A 914 -15.95 -39.44 18.54
CA VAL A 914 -15.97 -38.68 17.27
C VAL A 914 -15.50 -37.24 17.52
N SER A 915 -14.44 -36.81 16.84
CA SER A 915 -13.79 -35.50 17.06
C SER A 915 -13.67 -34.62 15.80
N ARG A 916 -13.86 -35.22 14.62
CA ARG A 916 -13.86 -34.56 13.30
C ARG A 916 -14.54 -35.48 12.29
N LYS A 917 -14.55 -35.10 11.00
CA LYS A 917 -14.99 -35.97 9.90
C LYS A 917 -14.38 -37.37 10.02
N VAL A 918 -15.24 -38.39 10.06
CA VAL A 918 -14.80 -39.77 10.26
C VAL A 918 -14.66 -40.47 8.91
N LEU A 919 -13.49 -41.08 8.66
CA LEU A 919 -13.26 -41.92 7.49
C LEU A 919 -12.89 -43.33 7.95
N VAL A 920 -13.57 -44.33 7.39
CA VAL A 920 -13.42 -45.74 7.74
C VAL A 920 -13.16 -46.55 6.47
N SER A 921 -12.13 -47.38 6.49
CA SER A 921 -11.84 -48.33 5.42
C SER A 921 -11.62 -49.71 6.01
N VAL A 922 -12.38 -50.71 5.54
CA VAL A 922 -12.27 -52.12 5.96
C VAL A 922 -11.88 -52.96 4.74
N ASP A 923 -10.71 -53.61 4.78
CA ASP A 923 -10.36 -54.67 3.83
C ASP A 923 -10.59 -56.02 4.52
N PHE A 924 -11.64 -56.73 4.10
CA PHE A 924 -12.09 -57.96 4.74
C PHE A 924 -11.08 -59.09 4.52
N ALA A 925 -10.74 -59.83 5.57
CA ALA A 925 -9.76 -60.92 5.50
C ALA A 925 -10.35 -62.17 4.83
N GLN A 926 -9.53 -62.91 4.07
CA GLN A 926 -9.96 -64.15 3.43
C GLN A 926 -10.13 -65.27 4.47
N GLY A 927 -11.31 -65.89 4.50
CA GLY A 927 -11.61 -66.98 5.42
C GLY A 927 -10.82 -68.25 5.08
N SER A 928 -10.30 -68.94 6.10
CA SER A 928 -9.60 -70.21 5.93
C SER A 928 -10.58 -71.38 5.85
N ASP A 929 -10.76 -71.94 4.65
CA ASP A 929 -11.54 -73.16 4.45
C ASP A 929 -10.91 -74.33 5.23
N GLY A 930 -11.57 -74.76 6.31
CA GLY A 930 -11.20 -75.91 7.13
C GLY A 930 -11.39 -77.24 6.41
N GLY A 931 -10.51 -77.53 5.44
CA GLY A 931 -10.50 -78.76 4.65
C GLY A 931 -10.11 -79.99 5.48
N ASN A 932 -11.00 -80.98 5.56
CA ASN A 932 -10.75 -82.28 6.18
C ASN A 932 -9.71 -83.12 5.41
N THR A 933 -8.70 -83.65 6.10
CA THR A 933 -7.91 -84.80 5.62
C THR A 933 -7.63 -85.79 6.76
N ASP A 934 -8.19 -86.99 6.62
CA ASP A 934 -7.95 -88.15 7.48
C ASP A 934 -6.56 -88.80 7.27
N GLY A 935 -5.92 -89.18 8.38
CA GLY A 935 -5.26 -90.48 8.58
C GLY A 935 -3.98 -90.87 7.81
N GLY A 936 -2.85 -90.98 8.52
CA GLY A 936 -1.68 -91.75 8.05
C GLY A 936 -0.41 -91.61 8.92
N ASN A 937 -0.12 -92.60 9.77
CA ASN A 937 1.01 -92.58 10.73
C ASN A 937 2.38 -92.88 10.11
N THR A 938 3.44 -92.19 10.57
CA THR A 938 4.79 -92.79 10.74
C THR A 938 5.58 -92.09 11.85
N ASP A 939 6.43 -92.85 12.56
CA ASP A 939 6.93 -92.53 13.89
C ASP A 939 8.22 -91.68 13.97
N GLY A 940 8.43 -91.03 15.12
CA GLY A 940 9.74 -91.01 15.80
C GLY A 940 10.57 -89.71 15.78
N GLY A 941 10.45 -88.88 16.83
CA GLY A 941 11.32 -87.71 17.05
C GLY A 941 11.09 -87.00 18.38
N ASN A 942 11.90 -87.33 19.40
CA ASN A 942 11.74 -86.97 20.81
C ASN A 942 12.26 -85.57 21.21
N THR A 943 11.45 -84.73 21.88
CA THR A 943 11.82 -84.07 23.17
C THR A 943 10.60 -83.55 23.95
N ASP A 944 10.67 -83.60 25.29
CA ASP A 944 9.60 -83.27 26.24
C ASP A 944 9.67 -81.85 26.86
N GLY A 945 8.52 -81.37 27.35
CA GLY A 945 8.38 -80.40 28.45
C GLY A 945 8.29 -78.91 28.04
N GLY A 946 7.50 -78.06 28.71
CA GLY A 946 6.61 -78.29 29.85
C GLY A 946 6.13 -76.96 30.47
N ASN A 947 4.82 -76.83 30.70
CA ASN A 947 4.09 -75.64 31.16
C ASN A 947 4.53 -75.06 32.53
N THR A 948 4.26 -73.78 32.81
CA THR A 948 3.67 -73.37 34.13
C THR A 948 3.05 -71.96 34.16
N ASP A 949 1.90 -71.86 34.85
CA ASP A 949 1.09 -70.66 35.09
C ASP A 949 1.43 -69.89 36.40
N GLY A 950 0.88 -68.67 36.53
CA GLY A 950 0.66 -67.95 37.80
C GLY A 950 1.48 -66.66 37.97
N GLY A 951 1.01 -65.58 38.61
CA GLY A 951 -0.30 -65.33 39.23
C GLY A 951 -0.21 -64.61 40.59
N ASN A 952 -0.96 -63.51 40.74
CA ASN A 952 -1.38 -62.85 42.00
C ASN A 952 -0.48 -61.78 42.69
N THR A 953 -1.04 -61.12 43.73
CA THR A 953 -0.88 -59.71 44.15
C THR A 953 -0.04 -59.43 45.42
N ASP A 954 0.09 -58.11 45.68
CA ASP A 954 0.21 -57.39 46.97
C ASP A 954 1.57 -57.20 47.68
N GLY A 955 1.81 -55.94 48.09
CA GLY A 955 2.27 -55.65 49.45
C GLY A 955 3.48 -54.72 49.66
N GLY A 956 3.24 -53.57 50.32
CA GLY A 956 4.14 -53.09 51.40
C GLY A 956 5.12 -51.95 51.11
N ALA A 957 5.02 -50.88 51.90
CA ALA A 957 6.06 -49.85 52.11
C ALA A 957 7.15 -50.39 53.10
N THR A 958 8.23 -49.70 53.52
CA THR A 958 8.34 -48.30 53.97
C THR A 958 9.82 -47.90 54.30
N ASP A 959 10.06 -46.62 54.68
CA ASP A 959 11.28 -46.05 55.33
C ASP A 959 12.60 -45.88 54.50
N GLY A 960 13.39 -44.80 54.59
CA GLY A 960 13.26 -43.52 55.31
C GLY A 960 14.57 -42.66 55.32
N SER A 961 14.47 -41.33 55.57
CA SER A 961 15.55 -40.32 55.79
C SER A 961 16.56 -40.02 54.65
N GLY A 962 17.05 -38.79 54.39
CA GLY A 962 16.75 -37.44 54.90
C GLY A 962 17.99 -36.63 55.37
N THR A 963 18.27 -35.43 54.81
CA THR A 963 18.93 -34.25 55.46
C THR A 963 19.04 -33.03 54.53
N ASP A 964 18.92 -31.82 55.10
CA ASP A 964 19.13 -30.51 54.46
C ASP A 964 20.60 -30.03 54.47
N GLY A 965 20.92 -29.02 53.64
CA GLY A 965 21.66 -27.85 54.13
C GLY A 965 22.90 -27.34 53.38
N SER A 966 22.82 -26.08 52.91
CA SER A 966 23.82 -24.99 53.04
C SER A 966 24.22 -24.25 51.75
N VAL A 967 24.37 -22.93 51.93
CA VAL A 967 24.84 -21.89 51.00
C VAL A 967 26.37 -21.69 51.16
N ILE A 968 27.09 -21.19 50.12
CA ILE A 968 28.08 -20.07 50.15
C ILE A 968 28.89 -19.91 48.84
N ASP A 969 28.96 -18.65 48.36
CA ASP A 969 29.90 -17.89 47.49
C ASP A 969 30.89 -18.48 46.45
N GLY A 970 31.08 -17.68 45.38
CA GLY A 970 32.28 -17.65 44.52
C GLY A 970 31.97 -17.33 43.04
N SER A 971 31.70 -16.08 42.62
CA SER A 971 32.63 -14.97 42.32
C SER A 971 33.27 -14.96 40.91
N GLY A 972 32.99 -13.91 40.13
CA GLY A 972 33.62 -13.58 38.84
C GLY A 972 32.62 -12.82 37.94
N SER A 973 32.54 -11.48 37.89
CA SER A 973 33.53 -10.42 37.61
C SER A 973 33.79 -10.16 36.12
N ASP A 974 32.88 -9.41 35.50
CA ASP A 974 33.07 -8.53 34.34
C ASP A 974 32.07 -7.37 34.52
N GLY A 975 32.29 -6.12 34.14
CA GLY A 975 33.42 -5.55 33.40
C GLY A 975 33.01 -4.16 32.89
N SER A 976 32.74 -3.21 33.79
CA SER A 976 32.25 -1.88 33.42
C SER A 976 33.32 -1.05 32.70
N GLY A 977 33.13 -0.81 31.40
CA GLY A 977 33.96 0.05 30.56
C GLY A 977 33.14 1.12 29.86
N THR A 978 33.62 2.36 29.87
CA THR A 978 32.97 3.56 29.35
C THR A 978 33.12 3.72 27.83
N GLY A 979 32.08 4.24 27.17
CA GLY A 979 32.15 4.77 25.80
C GLY A 979 31.39 6.09 25.71
N GLU A 980 32.12 7.20 25.61
CA GLU A 980 31.55 8.54 25.39
C GLU A 980 31.42 8.85 23.90
N GLY A 981 30.42 9.68 23.55
CA GLY A 981 30.55 10.67 22.48
C GLY A 981 30.50 10.18 21.03
N SER A 982 29.32 10.29 20.41
CA SER A 982 29.20 10.62 18.99
C SER A 982 28.18 11.76 18.84
N PRO A 983 28.62 12.99 18.51
CA PRO A 983 27.75 14.04 18.02
C PRO A 983 27.67 13.96 16.48
N ASP A 984 26.47 14.00 15.94
CA ASP A 984 26.04 15.07 15.03
C ASP A 984 24.60 14.83 14.59
N GLY A 985 23.67 15.59 15.19
CA GLY A 985 22.26 15.53 14.84
C GLY A 985 21.96 16.47 13.69
N HIS A 986 21.46 15.95 12.58
CA HIS A 986 20.83 16.76 11.54
C HIS A 986 19.33 16.89 11.82
N THR A 987 18.93 18.05 12.31
CA THR A 987 17.51 18.45 12.38
C THR A 987 17.01 18.85 10.98
N PRO A 988 15.88 18.33 10.49
CA PRO A 988 15.26 18.83 9.26
C PRO A 988 14.86 20.30 9.43
N GLY A 989 15.53 21.18 8.70
CA GLY A 989 15.26 22.61 8.72
C GLY A 989 13.92 22.92 8.07
N THR A 990 13.00 23.55 8.81
CA THR A 990 11.74 24.07 8.26
C THR A 990 12.02 25.21 7.28
N GLN A 991 11.84 24.98 5.98
CA GLN A 991 11.73 26.09 5.02
C GLN A 991 10.31 26.66 4.98
N SER A 992 10.25 27.98 4.92
CA SER A 992 9.05 28.78 5.13
C SER A 992 8.31 29.11 3.84
N ASP A 993 7.00 28.83 3.80
CA ASP A 993 6.08 29.38 2.80
C ASP A 993 6.00 30.91 2.87
N ALA A 994 6.41 31.59 1.79
CA ALA A 994 5.97 32.96 1.45
C ALA A 994 6.32 33.32 -0.01
N GLY A 995 5.41 33.10 -0.97
CA GLY A 995 5.67 33.42 -2.38
C GLY A 995 4.41 33.47 -3.25
N THR A 996 3.67 34.58 -3.20
CA THR A 996 2.44 34.80 -3.98
C THR A 996 2.64 34.67 -5.50
N GLY A 997 1.73 33.97 -6.19
CA GLY A 997 1.67 33.92 -7.67
C GLY A 997 1.37 35.28 -8.33
N PRO A 998 1.33 35.35 -9.68
CA PRO A 998 0.16 34.78 -10.38
C PRO A 998 0.45 34.17 -11.77
N GLY A 999 -0.52 33.45 -12.33
CA GLY A 999 -0.58 33.18 -13.77
C GLY A 999 -1.08 31.80 -14.17
N ARG A 1000 -2.41 31.62 -14.25
CA ARG A 1000 -2.99 30.55 -15.08
C ARG A 1000 -2.83 30.93 -16.55
N ASP A 1001 -2.27 30.05 -17.38
CA ASP A 1001 -2.82 29.78 -18.71
C ASP A 1001 -2.16 28.58 -19.42
N ARG A 1002 -2.96 27.86 -20.21
CA ARG A 1002 -2.60 26.86 -21.25
C ARG A 1002 -2.11 25.49 -20.80
N LEU A 1003 -3.08 24.67 -20.41
CA LEU A 1003 -3.12 23.28 -20.89
C LEU A 1003 -3.21 23.27 -22.43
N ALA A 1004 -2.42 22.39 -23.07
CA ALA A 1004 -2.68 21.87 -24.41
C ALA A 1004 -2.63 20.33 -24.28
N ALA A 1005 -3.75 19.61 -24.32
CA ALA A 1005 -4.64 19.36 -25.46
C ALA A 1005 -4.18 18.19 -26.35
N THR A 1006 -4.40 16.97 -25.85
CA THR A 1006 -4.78 15.82 -26.68
C THR A 1006 -6.23 15.45 -26.34
N GLY A 1007 -7.17 16.05 -27.09
CA GLY A 1007 -8.58 15.69 -27.04
C GLY A 1007 -8.93 14.62 -28.09
N ASP A 1008 -10.17 14.10 -28.17
CA ASP A 1008 -11.33 14.13 -27.26
C ASP A 1008 -12.43 13.23 -27.91
N GLN A 1009 -13.46 12.85 -27.13
CA GLN A 1009 -14.80 12.37 -27.55
C GLN A 1009 -14.91 10.90 -28.04
N LEU A 1010 -15.97 10.15 -27.71
CA LEU A 1010 -17.34 10.49 -27.23
C LEU A 1010 -17.69 9.63 -25.98
N ALA A 1011 -18.24 10.13 -24.86
CA ALA A 1011 -19.64 10.59 -24.62
C ALA A 1011 -20.73 9.57 -25.06
N THR A 1012 -21.79 9.17 -24.33
CA THR A 1012 -22.37 9.33 -22.96
C THR A 1012 -23.55 8.29 -22.87
N GLY A 1013 -24.13 7.85 -21.75
CA GLY A 1013 -24.00 8.13 -20.29
C GLY A 1013 -25.29 7.67 -19.53
N TRP A 1014 -25.35 7.88 -18.20
CA TRP A 1014 -26.49 7.70 -17.25
C TRP A 1014 -26.86 6.30 -16.69
N ALA A 1015 -27.06 6.32 -15.35
CA ALA A 1015 -28.04 5.63 -14.51
C ALA A 1015 -27.78 4.20 -13.94
N LEU A 1016 -27.71 4.19 -12.59
CA LEU A 1016 -27.99 3.11 -11.63
C LEU A 1016 -29.17 2.20 -12.01
N VAL A 1017 -28.99 0.87 -11.90
CA VAL A 1017 -29.92 -0.10 -11.23
C VAL A 1017 -29.06 -1.27 -10.71
N GLY A 1018 -29.32 -1.77 -9.49
CA GLY A 1018 -28.64 -2.95 -8.92
C GLY A 1018 -29.39 -4.28 -9.11
N THR A 1019 -28.94 -5.33 -8.42
CA THR A 1019 -29.38 -6.76 -8.51
C THR A 1019 -28.97 -7.45 -9.82
N ALA A 1020 -28.65 -8.76 -9.87
CA ALA A 1020 -28.83 -9.83 -8.88
C ALA A 1020 -27.67 -10.87 -8.95
N GLY A 1021 -27.51 -11.69 -7.91
CA GLY A 1021 -26.51 -12.77 -7.86
C GLY A 1021 -27.02 -14.15 -8.28
N VAL A 1022 -26.06 -15.07 -8.42
CA VAL A 1022 -26.18 -16.56 -8.36
C VAL A 1022 -27.10 -17.28 -9.37
N LEU A 1023 -26.50 -18.13 -10.22
CA LEU A 1023 -26.85 -19.56 -10.34
C LEU A 1023 -25.83 -20.37 -11.14
N ILE A 1024 -25.68 -21.65 -10.77
CA ILE A 1024 -24.61 -22.58 -11.21
C ILE A 1024 -25.02 -23.41 -12.45
N ALA A 1025 -24.00 -23.88 -13.16
CA ALA A 1025 -23.98 -24.67 -14.39
C ALA A 1025 -25.04 -25.79 -14.58
N ALA A 1026 -25.46 -25.98 -15.83
CA ALA A 1026 -25.85 -27.29 -16.37
C ALA A 1026 -25.58 -27.43 -17.89
N ALA A 1027 -25.15 -28.62 -18.26
CA ALA A 1027 -24.74 -29.13 -19.57
C ALA A 1027 -25.54 -28.73 -20.84
N GLY A 1028 -24.80 -28.57 -21.94
CA GLY A 1028 -24.77 -29.59 -22.99
C GLY A 1028 -25.98 -29.76 -23.92
N ALA A 1029 -25.88 -29.14 -25.10
CA ALA A 1029 -26.46 -29.54 -26.39
C ALA A 1029 -28.00 -29.61 -26.54
N VAL A 1030 -28.56 -28.74 -27.40
CA VAL A 1030 -29.58 -29.10 -28.42
C VAL A 1030 -29.81 -27.93 -29.40
N PHE A 1031 -29.68 -28.22 -30.72
CA PHE A 1031 -30.15 -27.44 -31.89
C PHE A 1031 -29.61 -26.00 -32.06
N ALA A 1032 -28.78 -25.65 -33.05
CA ALA A 1032 -28.89 -25.83 -34.50
C ALA A 1032 -30.14 -25.19 -35.16
N LEU A 1033 -29.90 -24.35 -36.19
CA LEU A 1033 -30.84 -23.77 -37.19
C LEU A 1033 -31.63 -22.48 -36.86
N ARG A 1034 -31.01 -21.33 -37.20
CA ARG A 1034 -31.51 -20.19 -38.03
C ARG A 1034 -30.53 -19.01 -37.81
N ARG A 1035 -29.61 -18.61 -38.70
CA ARG A 1035 -29.67 -18.33 -40.15
C ARG A 1035 -30.82 -17.38 -40.52
N VAL A 1036 -30.49 -16.09 -40.76
CA VAL A 1036 -30.65 -15.34 -42.03
C VAL A 1036 -30.72 -13.81 -41.78
N ARG A 1037 -29.80 -13.06 -42.41
CA ARG A 1037 -29.71 -11.58 -42.55
C ARG A 1037 -29.43 -10.82 -41.22
N LYS A 1038 -28.59 -9.79 -41.21
CA LYS A 1038 -28.01 -9.00 -42.31
C LYS A 1038 -26.50 -8.86 -42.17
#